data_AF-A0A522APC9-F1
#
_entry.id   AF-A0A522APC9-F1
#
_cell.length_a   1.000
_cell.length_b   1.000
_cell.length_c   1.000
_cell.angle_alpha   90.00
_cell.angle_beta   90.00
_cell.angle_gamma   90.00
#
_symmetry.space_group_name_H-M   'P 1'
#
loop_
_entity.id
_entity.type
_entity.pdbx_description
1 polymer ?
#
loop_
_entity_poly.entity_id
_entity_poly.type
_entity_poly.pdbx_seq_one_letter_code
_entity_poly.pdbx_strand_id
1 'polypeptide(L)'
;MKHQTIITQVAVLLRAMALLCALAQPPHSLAASAQILGWNNLGMHCMDSDYSVFSILPPYNTVDAQIIVNGALVTASNGYTLTYQAVADPDGSINKTSAGKGNWSQFAAKLYGGVAVDQGLPFPSPYSFWMPGTNNTPQGMLFDSGLDWFFAYGIPITPYDDAGKKNPYPMMRLIAHNSIGTAIATNDIVLPVSDEMDCRTCHASGTQAAAKPAAGWVWSDNPERDFRLNILRLHDEKNFAEHHNLYVSALAARGFNSQGLYRGVVADGQPVLCAACHASEALAAPSYSNTPPLTASVHMKHATVMDPDLHITLDNSAHRASCYRCHPGSATKCLRGAMGGAVAADGTMAMQCQSCHGNMSNVGKASRTGWLNEPTCQQCHSGTATSNNGQIRYTSCFTDTTNWIERIAVNQTFATKSNSPAPGLSLYRFSAGHGGLQCEACHGSTHAEFPATHHNDNVRNEKIQGHAGVMVECTSCHVSMSVSSSTSTNGPHGMHPIGSGWVSGHHDFIGSLANCQKCHGADYRGTPLSRMQASRSISVSLDGTPVSFPTFKGAEVGCYNCHNGPTQSSANTSANPTAFNLATNTLNSQSLAFVLPVGGGGATARIIAQPAHGSVGLSNNVATYFPEAGFVGNDTFTFAAWNGSKNSILATGTVAVAQGPFSISARTLVPTNYPANWAVPFAIVATPVNVNATPTYDWNFGDGSAHSTNQYPTHSYSTVGNFNWSVTARLQSGATVVTTNLTGTIAITAPVSVLARVEGNSVGISWSLTMGDVLLEQSSSLGADAHWVVATNAPVSADGKVSVSLPSVGSQFYRLRKL
;
A
#
# COMPACT_ATOMS: atom_id res chain seq x y z
N MET A 1 -41.97 -41.78 28.14
CA MET A 1 -41.51 -42.47 26.92
C MET A 1 -41.47 -41.62 25.64
N LYS A 2 -41.86 -40.33 25.64
CA LYS A 2 -41.75 -39.45 24.44
C LYS A 2 -40.56 -38.46 24.45
N HIS A 3 -39.81 -38.35 25.55
CA HIS A 3 -38.65 -37.44 25.66
C HIS A 3 -37.29 -38.10 25.38
N GLN A 4 -37.15 -39.42 25.53
CA GLN A 4 -35.89 -40.11 25.22
C GLN A 4 -35.66 -40.30 23.71
N THR A 5 -36.73 -40.38 22.91
CA THR A 5 -36.66 -40.62 21.46
C THR A 5 -36.22 -39.38 20.66
N ILE A 6 -36.47 -38.17 21.16
CA ILE A 6 -36.07 -36.91 20.52
C ILE A 6 -34.57 -36.64 20.74
N ILE A 7 -34.05 -36.97 21.93
CA ILE A 7 -32.62 -36.78 22.26
C ILE A 7 -31.73 -37.73 21.46
N THR A 8 -32.19 -38.95 21.14
CA THR A 8 -31.44 -39.89 20.30
C THR A 8 -31.48 -39.50 18.81
N GLN A 9 -32.59 -38.96 18.30
CA GLN A 9 -32.67 -38.51 16.91
C GLN A 9 -31.86 -37.23 16.64
N VAL A 10 -31.81 -36.30 17.61
CA VAL A 10 -30.99 -35.09 17.51
C VAL A 10 -29.49 -35.42 17.59
N ALA A 11 -29.08 -36.36 18.44
CA ALA A 11 -27.69 -36.81 18.53
C ALA A 11 -27.21 -37.56 17.27
N VAL A 12 -28.10 -38.29 16.58
CA VAL A 12 -27.80 -38.98 15.31
C VAL A 12 -27.74 -37.98 14.15
N LEU A 13 -28.60 -36.96 14.11
CA LEU A 13 -28.50 -35.87 13.11
C LEU A 13 -27.25 -35.01 13.29
N LEU A 14 -26.86 -34.69 14.53
CA LEU A 14 -25.63 -33.95 14.83
C LEU A 14 -24.36 -34.76 14.52
N ARG A 15 -24.38 -36.09 14.71
CA ARG A 15 -23.28 -36.96 14.27
C ARG A 15 -23.24 -37.13 12.75
N ALA A 16 -24.38 -37.15 12.06
CA ALA A 16 -24.42 -37.19 10.60
C ALA A 16 -23.96 -35.86 9.97
N MET A 17 -24.34 -34.70 10.52
CA MET A 17 -23.84 -33.39 10.08
C MET A 17 -22.34 -33.21 10.38
N ALA A 18 -21.83 -33.71 11.50
CA ALA A 18 -20.39 -33.71 11.80
C ALA A 18 -19.58 -34.66 10.89
N LEU A 19 -20.18 -35.76 10.41
CA LEU A 19 -19.55 -36.67 9.46
C LEU A 19 -19.60 -36.16 8.01
N LEU A 20 -20.64 -35.39 7.64
CA LEU A 20 -20.75 -34.74 6.33
C LEU A 20 -19.85 -33.51 6.18
N CYS A 21 -19.43 -32.85 7.26
CA CYS A 21 -18.39 -31.82 7.24
C CYS A 21 -16.95 -32.35 7.25
N ALA A 22 -16.74 -33.66 7.44
CA ALA A 22 -15.40 -34.26 7.51
C ALA A 22 -14.93 -34.94 6.21
N LEU A 23 -15.75 -34.92 5.14
CA LEU A 23 -15.41 -35.57 3.85
C LEU A 23 -15.46 -34.64 2.64
N ALA A 24 -15.64 -33.33 2.84
CA ALA A 24 -15.35 -32.36 1.79
C ALA A 24 -13.85 -32.01 1.83
N GLN A 25 -12.99 -32.97 1.46
CA GLN A 25 -11.73 -32.55 0.86
C GLN A 25 -12.13 -31.76 -0.41
N PRO A 26 -11.65 -30.52 -0.61
CA PRO A 26 -11.81 -29.87 -1.90
C PRO A 26 -11.29 -30.87 -2.93
N PRO A 27 -12.00 -31.10 -4.04
CA PRO A 27 -11.49 -31.98 -5.07
C PRO A 27 -10.07 -31.52 -5.37
N HIS A 28 -9.09 -32.42 -5.24
CA HIS A 28 -7.75 -32.16 -5.72
C HIS A 28 -7.92 -31.59 -7.12
N SER A 29 -7.57 -30.32 -7.31
CA SER A 29 -7.67 -29.68 -8.62
C SER A 29 -6.91 -30.60 -9.57
N LEU A 30 -7.64 -31.23 -10.49
CA LEU A 30 -7.04 -31.96 -11.60
C LEU A 30 -6.02 -30.99 -12.21
N ALA A 31 -4.80 -31.46 -12.43
CA ALA A 31 -3.74 -30.65 -13.03
C ALA A 31 -4.32 -29.95 -14.25
N ALA A 32 -4.47 -28.64 -14.19
CA ALA A 32 -5.09 -27.93 -15.30
C ALA A 32 -4.14 -28.04 -16.48
N SER A 33 -4.68 -28.38 -17.65
CA SER A 33 -3.90 -28.38 -18.89
C SER A 33 -3.36 -26.98 -19.22
N ALA A 34 -3.92 -25.92 -18.63
CA ALA A 34 -3.36 -24.57 -18.65
C ALA A 34 -3.60 -23.82 -17.33
N GLN A 35 -2.66 -22.95 -16.95
CA GLN A 35 -2.74 -22.05 -15.79
C GLN A 35 -2.28 -20.64 -16.13
N ILE A 36 -2.80 -19.65 -15.40
CA ILE A 36 -2.36 -18.26 -15.46
C ILE A 36 -1.88 -17.84 -14.08
N LEU A 37 -0.61 -17.44 -13.99
CA LEU A 37 -0.03 -16.80 -12.81
C LEU A 37 0.12 -15.31 -13.15
N GLY A 38 -0.77 -14.48 -12.62
CA GLY A 38 -0.74 -13.02 -12.81
C GLY A 38 -0.44 -12.24 -11.54
N TRP A 39 0.12 -11.04 -11.65
CA TRP A 39 0.44 -10.18 -10.51
C TRP A 39 0.50 -8.71 -10.93
N ASN A 40 0.51 -7.83 -9.94
CA ASN A 40 0.97 -6.46 -10.10
C ASN A 40 2.45 -6.35 -9.70
N ASN A 41 3.25 -5.50 -10.34
CA ASN A 41 4.71 -5.46 -10.15
C ASN A 41 5.23 -4.87 -8.81
N LEU A 42 4.39 -4.17 -8.04
CA LEU A 42 4.81 -3.53 -6.78
C LEU A 42 4.01 -4.02 -5.58
N GLY A 43 2.76 -4.40 -5.80
CA GLY A 43 1.79 -4.74 -4.76
C GLY A 43 0.94 -3.54 -4.32
N MET A 44 1.32 -2.32 -4.71
CA MET A 44 0.47 -1.13 -4.64
C MET A 44 1.07 -0.02 -5.51
N HIS A 45 0.25 0.54 -6.39
CA HIS A 45 0.55 1.81 -7.05
C HIS A 45 -0.05 2.98 -6.29
N CYS A 46 0.49 4.17 -6.51
CA CYS A 46 0.01 5.40 -5.90
C CYS A 46 -0.50 6.33 -7.00
N MET A 47 -1.47 7.17 -6.67
CA MET A 47 -1.92 8.27 -7.51
C MET A 47 -2.11 9.52 -6.64
N ASP A 48 -2.04 10.70 -7.26
CA ASP A 48 -2.45 11.93 -6.59
C ASP A 48 -3.97 11.95 -6.36
N SER A 49 -4.40 12.45 -5.19
CA SER A 49 -5.81 12.71 -4.89
C SER A 49 -6.38 13.93 -5.62
N ASP A 50 -5.52 14.83 -6.11
CA ASP A 50 -5.89 16.04 -6.86
C ASP A 50 -4.81 16.41 -7.87
N TYR A 51 -5.23 16.75 -9.09
CA TYR A 51 -4.34 17.09 -10.22
C TYR A 51 -4.36 18.59 -10.59
N SER A 52 -5.05 19.42 -9.80
CA SER A 52 -5.31 20.82 -10.14
C SER A 52 -4.18 21.80 -9.78
N VAL A 53 -3.16 21.32 -9.06
CA VAL A 53 -2.00 22.12 -8.61
C VAL A 53 -0.70 21.52 -9.12
N PHE A 54 -0.36 20.33 -8.65
CA PHE A 54 0.77 19.56 -9.18
C PHE A 54 0.44 18.08 -9.17
N SER A 55 1.23 17.30 -9.91
CA SER A 55 1.18 15.85 -9.88
C SER A 55 2.56 15.24 -9.75
N ILE A 56 2.64 14.23 -8.89
CA ILE A 56 3.78 13.34 -8.73
C ILE A 56 3.53 12.04 -9.50
N LEU A 57 2.33 11.46 -9.39
CA LEU A 57 1.97 10.19 -10.03
C LEU A 57 0.54 10.21 -10.61
N PRO A 58 0.36 9.73 -11.85
CA PRO A 58 -0.97 9.57 -12.44
C PRO A 58 -1.69 8.35 -11.85
N PRO A 59 -2.99 8.16 -12.12
CA PRO A 59 -3.63 6.87 -11.94
C PRO A 59 -2.88 5.84 -12.80
N TYR A 60 -2.38 4.79 -12.18
CA TYR A 60 -1.49 3.85 -12.83
C TYR A 60 -1.55 2.49 -12.14
N ASN A 61 -1.48 1.42 -12.93
CA ASN A 61 -1.25 0.07 -12.46
C ASN A 61 -0.61 -0.80 -13.53
N THR A 62 -0.14 -1.98 -13.14
CA THR A 62 0.36 -2.99 -14.06
C THR A 62 -0.34 -4.33 -13.85
N VAL A 63 -0.41 -5.08 -14.93
CA VAL A 63 -0.77 -6.49 -14.94
C VAL A 63 0.32 -7.23 -15.68
N ASP A 64 1.01 -8.10 -14.97
CA ASP A 64 2.02 -9.01 -15.51
C ASP A 64 1.54 -10.43 -15.32
N ALA A 65 1.78 -11.31 -16.29
CA ALA A 65 1.31 -12.68 -16.22
C ALA A 65 2.12 -13.68 -17.03
N GLN A 66 2.29 -14.88 -16.49
CA GLN A 66 2.84 -16.04 -17.19
C GLN A 66 1.78 -17.12 -17.36
N ILE A 67 1.82 -17.80 -18.50
CA ILE A 67 0.92 -18.89 -18.84
C ILE A 67 1.71 -20.18 -18.84
N ILE A 68 1.18 -21.21 -18.19
CA ILE A 68 1.73 -22.57 -18.19
C ILE A 68 0.75 -23.44 -18.95
N VAL A 69 1.20 -24.21 -19.93
CA VAL A 69 0.37 -25.16 -20.68
C VAL A 69 1.04 -26.52 -20.65
N ASN A 70 0.30 -27.55 -20.25
CA ASN A 70 0.77 -28.94 -20.11
C ASN A 70 2.06 -29.06 -19.27
N GLY A 71 2.21 -28.24 -18.23
CA GLY A 71 3.38 -28.24 -17.36
C GLY A 71 4.61 -27.50 -17.88
N ALA A 72 4.51 -26.80 -19.02
CA ALA A 72 5.58 -25.99 -19.57
C ALA A 72 5.19 -24.50 -19.61
N LEU A 73 6.14 -23.63 -19.26
CA LEU A 73 5.99 -22.18 -19.42
C LEU A 73 5.91 -21.83 -20.91
N VAL A 74 4.96 -20.96 -21.25
CA VAL A 74 4.87 -20.36 -22.58
C VAL A 74 5.93 -19.25 -22.71
N THR A 75 6.99 -19.51 -23.46
CA THR A 75 8.13 -18.58 -23.69
C THR A 75 8.04 -17.80 -25.01
N ALA A 76 6.99 -18.03 -25.79
CA ALA A 76 6.70 -17.28 -26.99
C ALA A 76 5.18 -17.19 -27.15
N SER A 77 4.68 -16.07 -27.66
CA SER A 77 3.23 -15.87 -27.81
C SER A 77 2.59 -16.96 -28.67
N ASN A 78 3.26 -17.47 -29.72
CA ASN A 78 2.99 -18.72 -30.46
C ASN A 78 1.56 -19.30 -30.43
N GLY A 79 0.54 -18.47 -30.70
CA GLY A 79 -0.85 -18.90 -30.72
C GLY A 79 -1.59 -18.81 -29.38
N TYR A 80 -1.11 -18.01 -28.44
CA TYR A 80 -1.81 -17.64 -27.21
C TYR A 80 -1.96 -16.13 -27.13
N THR A 81 -3.12 -15.69 -26.67
CA THR A 81 -3.38 -14.29 -26.31
C THR A 81 -3.88 -14.24 -24.88
N LEU A 82 -3.64 -13.11 -24.20
CA LEU A 82 -4.13 -12.87 -22.86
C LEU A 82 -4.92 -11.57 -22.85
N THR A 83 -6.07 -11.60 -22.17
CA THR A 83 -6.89 -10.42 -21.96
C THR A 83 -7.14 -10.20 -20.48
N TYR A 84 -7.48 -8.97 -20.10
CA TYR A 84 -7.98 -8.63 -18.78
C TYR A 84 -9.30 -7.85 -18.86
N GLN A 85 -10.15 -8.03 -17.85
CA GLN A 85 -11.39 -7.29 -17.65
C GLN A 85 -11.67 -7.12 -16.16
N ALA A 86 -12.49 -6.16 -15.76
CA ALA A 86 -12.79 -5.96 -14.36
C ALA A 86 -13.69 -7.07 -13.82
N VAL A 87 -13.50 -7.43 -12.56
CA VAL A 87 -14.30 -8.43 -11.85
C VAL A 87 -14.60 -7.92 -10.44
N ALA A 88 -15.77 -8.27 -9.91
CA ALA A 88 -16.07 -7.97 -8.53
C ALA A 88 -15.11 -8.73 -7.60
N ASP A 89 -14.62 -8.06 -6.56
CA ASP A 89 -13.92 -8.74 -5.48
C ASP A 89 -14.90 -9.59 -4.64
N PRO A 90 -14.40 -10.41 -3.69
CA PRO A 90 -15.24 -11.23 -2.83
C PRO A 90 -16.27 -10.43 -1.99
N ASP A 91 -16.02 -9.14 -1.76
CA ASP A 91 -16.93 -8.22 -1.06
C ASP A 91 -17.96 -7.55 -2.01
N GLY A 92 -17.89 -7.83 -3.31
CA GLY A 92 -18.81 -7.36 -4.34
C GLY A 92 -18.45 -6.02 -5.00
N SER A 93 -17.30 -5.42 -4.66
CA SER A 93 -16.85 -4.16 -5.24
C SER A 93 -16.22 -4.39 -6.62
N ILE A 94 -16.57 -3.56 -7.61
CA ILE A 94 -16.04 -3.64 -8.98
C ILE A 94 -15.63 -2.27 -9.52
N ASN A 95 -14.47 -2.21 -10.19
CA ASN A 95 -13.94 -0.99 -10.79
C ASN A 95 -13.68 -1.21 -12.30
N LYS A 96 -14.62 -0.80 -13.15
CA LYS A 96 -14.55 -1.01 -14.60
C LYS A 96 -13.97 0.17 -15.36
N THR A 97 -14.07 1.39 -14.80
CA THR A 97 -13.71 2.64 -15.48
C THR A 97 -13.09 3.65 -14.53
N SER A 98 -12.22 4.52 -15.03
CA SER A 98 -11.68 5.68 -14.32
C SER A 98 -12.57 6.93 -14.47
N ALA A 99 -13.59 6.86 -15.34
CA ALA A 99 -14.49 7.97 -15.61
C ALA A 99 -15.22 8.44 -14.34
N GLY A 100 -15.24 9.75 -14.09
CA GLY A 100 -15.98 10.36 -12.99
C GLY A 100 -15.36 10.19 -11.60
N LYS A 101 -14.12 9.68 -11.50
CA LYS A 101 -13.46 9.36 -10.22
C LYS A 101 -12.29 10.30 -9.95
N GLY A 102 -12.60 11.50 -9.47
CA GLY A 102 -11.64 12.58 -9.23
C GLY A 102 -11.54 13.55 -10.41
N ASN A 103 -10.49 14.38 -10.44
CA ASN A 103 -10.28 15.42 -11.47
C ASN A 103 -9.16 15.11 -12.47
N TRP A 104 -8.69 13.85 -12.50
CA TRP A 104 -7.66 13.39 -13.44
C TRP A 104 -7.95 13.81 -14.90
N SER A 105 -9.14 13.47 -15.41
CA SER A 105 -9.51 13.73 -16.82
C SER A 105 -9.54 15.22 -17.18
N GLN A 106 -9.69 16.11 -16.19
CA GLN A 106 -9.67 17.56 -16.40
C GLN A 106 -8.26 18.10 -16.63
N PHE A 107 -7.25 17.51 -15.98
CA PHE A 107 -5.89 18.04 -15.94
C PHE A 107 -4.85 17.17 -16.68
N ALA A 108 -5.19 15.93 -17.02
CA ALA A 108 -4.29 14.98 -17.68
C ALA A 108 -3.65 15.58 -18.94
N ALA A 109 -4.42 16.27 -19.78
CA ALA A 109 -3.91 16.93 -21.00
C ALA A 109 -2.78 17.94 -20.73
N LYS A 110 -2.88 18.70 -19.63
CA LYS A 110 -1.88 19.71 -19.25
C LYS A 110 -0.65 19.12 -18.59
N LEU A 111 -0.79 17.97 -17.92
CA LEU A 111 0.27 17.33 -17.14
C LEU A 111 1.03 16.27 -17.93
N TYR A 112 0.33 15.46 -18.72
CA TYR A 112 0.83 14.26 -19.37
C TYR A 112 0.60 14.22 -20.89
N GLY A 113 -0.05 15.25 -21.45
CA GLY A 113 -0.53 15.25 -22.83
C GLY A 113 -1.92 14.63 -22.99
N GLY A 114 -2.53 14.77 -24.18
CA GLY A 114 -3.90 14.33 -24.41
C GLY A 114 -4.09 12.82 -24.28
N VAL A 115 -4.86 12.41 -23.27
CA VAL A 115 -5.31 11.02 -23.04
C VAL A 115 -6.83 10.99 -23.01
N ALA A 116 -7.43 10.01 -23.70
CA ALA A 116 -8.86 9.77 -23.60
C ALA A 116 -9.23 9.22 -22.21
N VAL A 117 -10.51 9.32 -21.85
CA VAL A 117 -11.05 8.63 -20.68
C VAL A 117 -10.76 7.13 -20.81
N ASP A 118 -10.41 6.48 -19.69
CA ASP A 118 -10.00 5.08 -19.63
C ASP A 118 -8.71 4.71 -20.38
N GLN A 119 -8.10 5.62 -21.13
CA GLN A 119 -6.83 5.38 -21.81
C GLN A 119 -5.66 5.51 -20.83
N GLY A 120 -4.85 4.45 -20.73
CA GLY A 120 -3.62 4.46 -19.96
C GLY A 120 -2.50 5.24 -20.63
N LEU A 121 -1.54 5.68 -19.83
CA LEU A 121 -0.39 6.42 -20.33
C LEU A 121 0.64 5.45 -20.96
N PRO A 122 1.27 5.83 -22.09
CA PRO A 122 2.23 4.97 -22.79
C PRO A 122 3.61 5.08 -22.16
N PHE A 123 3.74 4.67 -20.89
CA PHE A 123 5.03 4.50 -20.22
C PHE A 123 4.97 3.32 -19.23
N PRO A 124 6.11 2.67 -18.93
CA PRO A 124 7.45 2.92 -19.50
C PRO A 124 7.61 2.37 -20.94
N SER A 125 6.59 1.69 -21.48
CA SER A 125 6.59 1.17 -22.86
C SER A 125 5.86 2.12 -23.81
N PRO A 126 6.10 2.09 -25.13
CA PRO A 126 5.37 2.92 -26.10
C PRO A 126 3.88 2.52 -26.26
N TYR A 127 3.43 1.47 -25.58
CA TYR A 127 2.07 0.94 -25.68
C TYR A 127 1.17 1.50 -24.57
N SER A 128 -0.07 1.79 -24.93
CA SER A 128 -1.12 2.26 -24.03
C SER A 128 -2.16 1.17 -23.81
N PHE A 129 -2.54 0.96 -22.55
CA PHE A 129 -3.50 -0.06 -22.13
C PHE A 129 -4.69 0.60 -21.45
N TRP A 130 -5.89 0.06 -21.66
CA TRP A 130 -7.13 0.74 -21.29
C TRP A 130 -7.77 0.13 -20.05
N MET A 131 -8.51 0.93 -19.29
CA MET A 131 -9.55 0.34 -18.45
C MET A 131 -10.60 -0.37 -19.34
N PRO A 132 -11.23 -1.46 -18.89
CA PRO A 132 -12.28 -2.15 -19.64
C PRO A 132 -13.48 -1.27 -20.03
N GLY A 133 -13.67 -0.15 -19.33
CA GLY A 133 -14.73 0.81 -19.56
C GLY A 133 -16.07 0.36 -18.99
N THR A 134 -17.10 1.19 -19.10
CA THR A 134 -18.43 0.93 -18.52
C THR A 134 -19.07 -0.39 -18.99
N ASN A 135 -18.79 -0.79 -20.24
CA ASN A 135 -19.23 -2.06 -20.86
C ASN A 135 -18.41 -3.28 -20.40
N ASN A 136 -17.34 -3.08 -19.63
CA ASN A 136 -16.39 -4.11 -19.20
C ASN A 136 -15.79 -4.91 -20.37
N THR A 137 -15.43 -4.24 -21.45
CA THR A 137 -14.89 -4.90 -22.64
C THR A 137 -13.50 -5.47 -22.33
N PRO A 138 -13.23 -6.76 -22.58
CA PRO A 138 -11.91 -7.33 -22.38
C PRO A 138 -10.83 -6.57 -23.16
N GLN A 139 -9.73 -6.27 -22.49
CA GLN A 139 -8.59 -5.55 -23.04
C GLN A 139 -7.43 -6.51 -23.30
N GLY A 140 -6.76 -6.35 -24.43
CA GLY A 140 -5.62 -7.21 -24.80
C GLY A 140 -4.35 -6.87 -24.02
N MET A 141 -3.51 -7.89 -23.83
CA MET A 141 -2.15 -7.77 -23.30
C MET A 141 -1.12 -8.06 -24.40
N LEU A 142 0.09 -7.52 -24.23
CA LEU A 142 1.23 -7.79 -25.13
C LEU A 142 2.18 -8.81 -24.51
N PHE A 143 2.97 -9.49 -25.35
CA PHE A 143 3.96 -10.47 -24.90
C PHE A 143 5.38 -9.90 -25.00
N ASP A 144 6.17 -10.04 -23.94
CA ASP A 144 7.59 -9.70 -23.90
C ASP A 144 8.42 -10.99 -23.95
N SER A 145 9.12 -11.22 -25.06
CA SER A 145 9.97 -12.39 -25.26
C SER A 145 11.31 -12.33 -24.51
N GLY A 146 11.69 -11.18 -23.95
CA GLY A 146 12.87 -11.07 -23.10
C GLY A 146 12.60 -11.53 -21.67
N LEU A 147 11.34 -11.48 -21.23
CA LEU A 147 10.90 -11.82 -19.87
C LEU A 147 9.95 -13.03 -19.82
N ASP A 148 9.58 -13.59 -20.98
CA ASP A 148 8.67 -14.71 -21.13
C ASP A 148 7.33 -14.49 -20.42
N TRP A 149 6.73 -13.30 -20.59
CA TRP A 149 5.46 -12.93 -19.95
C TRP A 149 4.54 -12.09 -20.83
N PHE A 150 3.29 -11.98 -20.40
CA PHE A 150 2.33 -11.02 -20.92
C PHE A 150 2.25 -9.82 -19.97
N PHE A 151 2.13 -8.61 -20.52
CA PHE A 151 2.05 -7.38 -19.74
C PHE A 151 0.96 -6.42 -20.25
N ALA A 152 0.46 -5.61 -19.33
CA ALA A 152 -0.31 -4.40 -19.57
C ALA A 152 0.10 -3.34 -18.54
N TYR A 153 0.71 -2.25 -19.01
CA TYR A 153 1.23 -1.16 -18.18
C TYR A 153 0.37 0.09 -18.30
N GLY A 154 0.35 0.93 -17.26
CA GLY A 154 -0.31 2.23 -17.35
C GLY A 154 -1.82 2.20 -17.26
N ILE A 155 -2.42 1.11 -16.79
CA ILE A 155 -3.88 1.02 -16.62
C ILE A 155 -4.32 2.10 -15.62
N PRO A 156 -5.19 3.05 -16.00
CA PRO A 156 -5.50 4.23 -15.19
C PRO A 156 -6.56 3.94 -14.12
N ILE A 157 -6.35 2.90 -13.31
CA ILE A 157 -7.27 2.49 -12.25
C ILE A 157 -7.15 3.40 -11.02
N THR A 158 -8.26 3.62 -10.33
CA THR A 158 -8.36 4.50 -9.15
C THR A 158 -8.81 3.70 -7.91
N PRO A 159 -8.62 4.21 -6.68
CA PRO A 159 -9.07 3.52 -5.46
C PRO A 159 -10.58 3.67 -5.22
N TYR A 160 -11.37 4.04 -6.23
CA TYR A 160 -12.82 4.20 -6.12
C TYR A 160 -13.51 3.24 -7.08
N ASP A 161 -14.45 2.46 -6.57
CA ASP A 161 -15.25 1.55 -7.36
C ASP A 161 -16.29 2.31 -8.22
N ASP A 162 -17.03 1.60 -9.05
CA ASP A 162 -18.02 2.23 -9.94
C ASP A 162 -19.23 2.83 -9.21
N ALA A 163 -19.42 2.51 -7.92
CA ALA A 163 -20.41 3.13 -7.04
C ALA A 163 -19.85 4.34 -6.26
N GLY A 164 -18.58 4.71 -6.50
CA GLY A 164 -17.90 5.79 -5.79
C GLY A 164 -17.42 5.42 -4.39
N LYS A 165 -17.53 4.15 -3.99
CA LYS A 165 -17.00 3.67 -2.70
C LYS A 165 -15.50 3.48 -2.83
N LYS A 166 -14.74 3.97 -1.84
CA LYS A 166 -13.30 3.77 -1.79
C LYS A 166 -12.99 2.27 -1.55
N ASN A 167 -12.30 1.66 -2.50
CA ASN A 167 -11.72 0.32 -2.42
C ASN A 167 -10.33 0.34 -3.07
N PRO A 168 -9.25 0.30 -2.29
CA PRO A 168 -7.88 0.34 -2.81
C PRO A 168 -7.38 -1.00 -3.36
N TYR A 169 -8.20 -2.06 -3.34
CA TYR A 169 -7.84 -3.41 -3.82
C TYR A 169 -8.78 -3.92 -4.92
N PRO A 170 -9.01 -3.16 -6.01
CA PRO A 170 -9.86 -3.60 -7.11
C PRO A 170 -9.27 -4.83 -7.81
N MET A 171 -10.13 -5.62 -8.45
CA MET A 171 -9.72 -6.87 -9.10
C MET A 171 -9.96 -6.88 -10.61
N MET A 172 -9.07 -7.57 -11.32
CA MET A 172 -9.18 -7.88 -12.76
C MET A 172 -9.15 -9.39 -12.98
N ARG A 173 -9.95 -9.86 -13.91
CA ARG A 173 -9.95 -11.24 -14.42
C ARG A 173 -9.06 -11.32 -15.65
N LEU A 174 -8.11 -12.24 -15.62
CA LEU A 174 -7.28 -12.66 -16.76
C LEU A 174 -7.93 -13.83 -17.48
N ILE A 175 -7.88 -13.82 -18.82
CA ILE A 175 -8.41 -14.89 -19.68
C ILE A 175 -7.41 -15.17 -20.80
N ALA A 176 -6.84 -16.38 -20.78
CA ALA A 176 -5.93 -16.86 -21.81
C ALA A 176 -6.73 -17.56 -22.92
N HIS A 177 -6.44 -17.23 -24.17
CA HIS A 177 -7.02 -17.86 -25.35
C HIS A 177 -5.95 -18.57 -26.17
N ASN A 178 -6.32 -19.65 -26.86
CA ASN A 178 -5.48 -20.30 -27.86
C ASN A 178 -5.65 -19.67 -29.26
N SER A 179 -5.00 -20.25 -30.28
CA SER A 179 -4.90 -19.68 -31.63
C SER A 179 -6.22 -19.61 -32.39
N ILE A 180 -7.22 -20.40 -31.96
CA ILE A 180 -8.59 -20.38 -32.50
C ILE A 180 -9.54 -19.54 -31.64
N GLY A 181 -9.02 -18.81 -30.64
CA GLY A 181 -9.79 -17.91 -29.78
C GLY A 181 -10.51 -18.58 -28.60
N THR A 182 -10.31 -19.88 -28.38
CA THR A 182 -10.94 -20.60 -27.26
C THR A 182 -10.24 -20.26 -25.95
N ALA A 183 -11.00 -19.88 -24.92
CA ALA A 183 -10.46 -19.66 -23.58
C ALA A 183 -9.95 -20.98 -22.98
N ILE A 184 -8.69 -21.01 -22.54
CA ILE A 184 -8.02 -22.21 -22.00
C ILE A 184 -7.75 -22.12 -20.50
N ALA A 185 -7.70 -20.91 -19.94
CA ALA A 185 -7.51 -20.67 -18.52
C ALA A 185 -8.08 -19.30 -18.10
N THR A 186 -8.46 -19.17 -16.83
CA THR A 186 -8.87 -17.90 -16.24
C THR A 186 -8.44 -17.80 -14.79
N ASN A 187 -7.98 -16.62 -14.38
CA ASN A 187 -7.65 -16.34 -12.99
C ASN A 187 -7.91 -14.87 -12.65
N ASP A 188 -8.09 -14.57 -11.37
CA ASP A 188 -8.39 -13.23 -10.89
C ASP A 188 -7.18 -12.69 -10.12
N ILE A 189 -6.86 -11.42 -10.34
CA ILE A 189 -5.73 -10.71 -9.72
C ILE A 189 -6.21 -9.40 -9.13
N VAL A 190 -5.50 -8.93 -8.11
CA VAL A 190 -5.72 -7.60 -7.54
C VAL A 190 -4.80 -6.58 -8.20
N LEU A 191 -5.31 -5.37 -8.43
CA LEU A 191 -4.57 -4.20 -8.92
C LEU A 191 -4.63 -3.09 -7.87
N PRO A 192 -3.87 -3.19 -6.78
CA PRO A 192 -4.00 -2.26 -5.66
C PRO A 192 -3.51 -0.87 -6.05
N VAL A 193 -4.28 0.14 -5.69
CA VAL A 193 -3.98 1.55 -5.95
C VAL A 193 -4.41 2.39 -4.75
N SER A 194 -3.66 3.44 -4.44
CA SER A 194 -3.92 4.32 -3.30
C SER A 194 -3.71 5.78 -3.64
N ASP A 195 -4.56 6.63 -3.07
CA ASP A 195 -4.50 8.09 -3.09
C ASP A 195 -4.13 8.67 -1.70
N GLU A 196 -3.53 7.86 -0.81
CA GLU A 196 -3.20 8.23 0.58
C GLU A 196 -1.96 9.10 0.76
N MET A 197 -1.25 9.48 -0.31
CA MET A 197 -0.11 10.38 -0.19
C MET A 197 -0.56 11.73 0.39
N ASP A 198 -0.03 12.11 1.57
CA ASP A 198 -0.58 13.23 2.32
C ASP A 198 0.47 14.12 3.02
N CYS A 199 0.75 15.28 2.41
CA CYS A 199 1.68 16.25 2.98
C CYS A 199 1.02 17.26 3.94
N ARG A 200 -0.31 17.18 4.15
CA ARG A 200 -1.09 18.23 4.83
C ARG A 200 -0.73 18.40 6.30
N THR A 201 -0.21 17.36 6.94
CA THR A 201 0.21 17.40 8.35
C THR A 201 1.26 18.48 8.61
N CYS A 202 2.09 18.82 7.62
CA CYS A 202 3.11 19.86 7.71
C CYS A 202 2.85 21.06 6.80
N HIS A 203 2.31 20.84 5.61
CA HIS A 203 2.19 21.88 4.57
C HIS A 203 0.81 22.52 4.49
N ALA A 204 -0.20 22.02 5.21
CA ALA A 204 -1.49 22.71 5.26
C ALA A 204 -1.37 24.03 6.03
N SER A 205 -2.17 25.00 5.61
CA SER A 205 -2.23 26.31 6.22
C SER A 205 -2.53 26.20 7.72
N GLY A 206 -1.74 26.88 8.54
CA GLY A 206 -1.90 26.88 10.00
C GLY A 206 -1.33 25.67 10.74
N THR A 207 -0.57 24.78 10.08
CA THR A 207 0.04 23.59 10.73
C THR A 207 1.44 23.85 11.30
N GLN A 208 2.51 23.57 10.57
CA GLN A 208 3.88 23.72 11.05
C GLN A 208 4.50 25.05 10.62
N ALA A 209 4.93 25.86 11.59
CA ALA A 209 5.59 27.14 11.31
C ALA A 209 6.86 26.99 10.45
N ALA A 210 7.59 25.88 10.59
CA ALA A 210 8.80 25.60 9.81
C ALA A 210 8.52 25.38 8.30
N ALA A 211 7.30 24.97 7.95
CA ALA A 211 6.87 24.76 6.57
C ALA A 211 6.14 25.99 5.98
N LYS A 212 5.94 27.04 6.78
CA LYS A 212 5.24 28.26 6.34
C LYS A 212 6.13 29.05 5.37
N PRO A 213 5.65 29.34 4.14
CA PRO A 213 6.35 30.26 3.25
C PRO A 213 6.50 31.66 3.87
N ALA A 214 7.56 32.39 3.50
CA ALA A 214 7.83 33.73 4.02
C ALA A 214 6.69 34.72 3.73
N ALA A 215 6.04 34.59 2.57
CA ALA A 215 4.86 35.38 2.19
C ALA A 215 3.58 34.98 2.95
N GLY A 216 3.63 33.91 3.75
CA GLY A 216 2.49 33.38 4.49
C GLY A 216 1.75 32.26 3.77
N TRP A 217 0.80 31.67 4.51
CA TRP A 217 -0.08 30.59 4.04
C TRP A 217 -1.09 31.10 3.01
N VAL A 218 -1.40 30.27 2.01
CA VAL A 218 -2.36 30.59 0.93
C VAL A 218 -3.80 30.61 1.43
N TRP A 219 -4.18 29.66 2.31
CA TRP A 219 -5.55 29.43 2.78
C TRP A 219 -6.55 29.22 1.65
N SER A 220 -6.65 27.97 1.16
CA SER A 220 -7.68 27.53 0.21
C SER A 220 -8.87 26.88 0.91
N ASP A 221 -10.05 27.05 0.32
CA ASP A 221 -11.31 26.37 0.69
C ASP A 221 -11.33 24.89 0.27
N ASN A 222 -10.44 24.48 -0.63
CA ASN A 222 -10.21 23.08 -0.96
C ASN A 222 -8.95 22.56 -0.23
N PRO A 223 -9.09 21.63 0.73
CA PRO A 223 -7.96 21.10 1.49
C PRO A 223 -6.94 20.38 0.63
N GLU A 224 -7.32 19.80 -0.52
CA GLU A 224 -6.37 19.18 -1.45
C GLU A 224 -5.51 20.22 -2.18
N ARG A 225 -6.07 21.42 -2.44
CA ARG A 225 -5.32 22.51 -3.07
C ARG A 225 -4.46 23.26 -2.06
N ASP A 226 -4.95 23.45 -0.85
CA ASP A 226 -4.31 24.27 0.19
C ASP A 226 -2.84 23.89 0.42
N PHE A 227 -2.57 22.66 0.85
CA PHE A 227 -1.20 22.24 1.15
C PHE A 227 -0.33 22.18 -0.12
N ARG A 228 -0.91 21.83 -1.27
CA ARG A 228 -0.17 21.75 -2.54
C ARG A 228 0.30 23.13 -3.01
N LEU A 229 -0.55 24.15 -2.86
CA LEU A 229 -0.21 25.53 -3.19
C LEU A 229 0.85 26.08 -2.23
N ASN A 230 0.76 25.77 -0.93
CA ASN A 230 1.80 26.11 0.04
C ASN A 230 3.14 25.44 -0.31
N ILE A 231 3.13 24.17 -0.76
CA ILE A 231 4.33 23.47 -1.24
C ILE A 231 4.93 24.20 -2.45
N LEU A 232 4.15 24.53 -3.48
CA LEU A 232 4.68 25.24 -4.65
C LEU A 232 5.24 26.61 -4.29
N ARG A 233 4.59 27.34 -3.39
CA ARG A 233 5.09 28.63 -2.91
C ARG A 233 6.43 28.49 -2.20
N LEU A 234 6.54 27.54 -1.28
CA LEU A 234 7.80 27.28 -0.58
C LEU A 234 8.88 26.80 -1.54
N HIS A 235 8.51 25.97 -2.51
CA HIS A 235 9.41 25.50 -3.57
C HIS A 235 9.94 26.68 -4.40
N ASP A 236 9.08 27.58 -4.87
CA ASP A 236 9.48 28.79 -5.60
C ASP A 236 10.44 29.64 -4.77
N GLU A 237 10.08 29.94 -3.53
CA GLU A 237 10.89 30.73 -2.60
C GLU A 237 12.30 30.17 -2.46
N LYS A 238 12.43 28.87 -2.17
CA LYS A 238 13.72 28.21 -1.98
C LYS A 238 14.53 28.16 -3.26
N ASN A 239 13.92 27.84 -4.40
CA ASN A 239 14.67 27.70 -5.65
C ASN A 239 15.10 29.04 -6.24
N PHE A 240 14.30 30.11 -6.10
CA PHE A 240 14.75 31.45 -6.46
C PHE A 240 15.92 31.93 -5.60
N ALA A 241 15.96 31.54 -4.32
CA ALA A 241 17.02 31.92 -3.40
C ALA A 241 18.31 31.08 -3.57
N GLU A 242 18.18 29.75 -3.68
CA GLU A 242 19.31 28.81 -3.66
C GLU A 242 19.82 28.48 -5.07
N HIS A 243 18.97 28.51 -6.10
CA HIS A 243 19.24 27.94 -7.43
C HIS A 243 18.76 28.83 -8.60
N HIS A 244 18.76 30.16 -8.43
CA HIS A 244 18.14 31.14 -9.35
C HIS A 244 18.33 30.84 -10.84
N ASN A 245 19.57 30.75 -11.32
CA ASN A 245 19.86 30.59 -12.75
C ASN A 245 19.35 29.26 -13.33
N LEU A 246 19.50 28.17 -12.57
CA LEU A 246 18.99 26.85 -12.98
C LEU A 246 17.46 26.84 -12.98
N TYR A 247 16.85 27.50 -11.99
CA TYR A 247 15.40 27.50 -11.86
C TYR A 247 14.72 28.32 -12.97
N VAL A 248 15.22 29.54 -13.23
CA VAL A 248 14.71 30.40 -14.31
C VAL A 248 14.88 29.73 -15.68
N SER A 249 16.01 29.07 -15.93
CA SER A 249 16.22 28.35 -17.20
C SER A 249 15.31 27.13 -17.33
N ALA A 250 15.06 26.40 -16.25
CA ALA A 250 14.11 25.29 -16.23
C ALA A 250 12.67 25.76 -16.51
N LEU A 251 12.22 26.83 -15.84
CA LEU A 251 10.89 27.42 -16.06
C LEU A 251 10.70 27.80 -17.53
N ALA A 252 11.67 28.52 -18.11
CA ALA A 252 11.63 28.93 -19.51
C ALA A 252 11.63 27.73 -20.47
N ALA A 253 12.52 26.75 -20.24
CA ALA A 253 12.62 25.57 -21.09
C ALA A 253 11.38 24.68 -21.08
N ARG A 254 10.59 24.74 -20.00
CA ARG A 254 9.34 23.97 -19.83
C ARG A 254 8.07 24.79 -20.09
N GLY A 255 8.20 26.06 -20.46
CA GLY A 255 7.06 26.93 -20.73
C GLY A 255 6.23 27.27 -19.48
N PHE A 256 6.83 27.22 -18.29
CA PHE A 256 6.20 27.66 -17.05
C PHE A 256 6.33 29.17 -16.85
N ASN A 257 5.48 29.72 -15.98
CA ASN A 257 5.50 31.13 -15.62
C ASN A 257 6.88 31.53 -15.05
N SER A 258 7.46 32.62 -15.58
CA SER A 258 8.79 33.09 -15.17
C SER A 258 8.86 33.58 -13.71
N GLN A 259 7.71 33.82 -13.08
CA GLN A 259 7.59 34.22 -11.67
C GLN A 259 7.40 33.03 -10.73
N GLY A 260 7.46 31.79 -11.24
CA GLY A 260 7.41 30.57 -10.44
C GLY A 260 6.18 29.70 -10.71
N LEU A 261 6.25 28.48 -10.21
CA LEU A 261 5.26 27.43 -10.40
C LEU A 261 3.94 27.73 -9.68
N TYR A 262 3.99 28.30 -8.47
CA TYR A 262 2.80 28.73 -7.74
C TYR A 262 1.98 29.68 -8.61
N ARG A 263 2.64 30.69 -9.21
CA ARG A 263 2.00 31.67 -10.07
C ARG A 263 1.41 31.02 -11.33
N GLY A 264 2.12 30.08 -11.96
CA GLY A 264 1.60 29.33 -13.09
C GLY A 264 0.28 28.60 -12.79
N VAL A 265 0.16 28.00 -11.60
CA VAL A 265 -1.08 27.32 -11.19
C VAL A 265 -2.22 28.31 -10.98
N VAL A 266 -1.99 29.35 -10.18
CA VAL A 266 -3.09 30.20 -9.71
C VAL A 266 -3.47 31.29 -10.73
N ALA A 267 -2.50 31.81 -11.49
CA ALA A 267 -2.70 32.84 -12.50
C ALA A 267 -3.06 32.27 -13.87
N ASP A 268 -2.31 31.27 -14.30
CA ASP A 268 -2.39 30.76 -15.69
C ASP A 268 -3.25 29.48 -15.76
N GLY A 269 -3.66 28.94 -14.62
CA GLY A 269 -4.40 27.67 -14.54
C GLY A 269 -3.57 26.48 -15.02
N GLN A 270 -2.24 26.56 -14.95
CA GLN A 270 -1.31 25.54 -15.45
C GLN A 270 -0.78 24.68 -14.29
N PRO A 271 -1.26 23.44 -14.12
CA PRO A 271 -0.75 22.52 -13.11
C PRO A 271 0.67 22.04 -13.47
N VAL A 272 1.38 21.53 -12.48
CA VAL A 272 2.81 21.18 -12.61
C VAL A 272 3.03 19.67 -12.50
N LEU A 273 3.64 19.06 -13.52
CA LEU A 273 4.19 17.71 -13.38
C LEU A 273 5.60 17.80 -12.79
N CYS A 274 5.83 17.26 -11.59
CA CYS A 274 7.14 17.34 -10.92
C CYS A 274 8.26 16.71 -11.80
N ALA A 275 7.91 15.63 -12.51
CA ALA A 275 8.80 14.94 -13.42
C ALA A 275 9.15 15.72 -14.70
N ALA A 276 8.57 16.90 -14.92
CA ALA A 276 9.01 17.80 -15.99
C ALA A 276 10.44 18.31 -15.76
N CYS A 277 10.88 18.43 -14.51
CA CYS A 277 12.22 18.91 -14.16
C CYS A 277 13.07 17.86 -13.43
N HIS A 278 12.45 17.05 -12.57
CA HIS A 278 13.13 16.02 -11.79
C HIS A 278 13.05 14.66 -12.47
N ALA A 279 14.14 13.92 -12.57
CA ALA A 279 14.08 12.54 -13.06
C ALA A 279 13.10 11.69 -12.22
N SER A 280 12.35 10.84 -12.89
CA SER A 280 11.39 9.90 -12.31
C SER A 280 11.42 8.61 -13.11
N GLU A 281 11.89 7.53 -12.48
CA GLU A 281 11.94 6.20 -13.07
C GLU A 281 10.54 5.64 -13.32
N ALA A 282 9.58 5.97 -12.45
CA ALA A 282 8.18 5.59 -12.60
C ALA A 282 7.56 6.13 -13.90
N LEU A 283 7.99 7.31 -14.36
CA LEU A 283 7.50 7.97 -15.56
C LEU A 283 8.49 7.92 -16.73
N ALA A 284 9.61 7.19 -16.57
CA ALA A 284 10.74 7.17 -17.51
C ALA A 284 11.21 8.58 -17.92
N ALA A 285 11.15 9.55 -17.01
CA ALA A 285 11.47 10.95 -17.26
C ALA A 285 12.90 11.27 -16.79
N PRO A 286 13.75 11.91 -17.63
CA PRO A 286 15.07 12.37 -17.21
C PRO A 286 15.02 13.73 -16.51
N SER A 287 16.07 14.05 -15.75
CA SER A 287 16.22 15.37 -15.14
C SER A 287 16.48 16.45 -16.19
N TYR A 288 15.99 17.66 -15.93
CA TYR A 288 16.44 18.84 -16.63
C TYR A 288 17.83 19.24 -16.11
N SER A 289 18.84 19.22 -16.99
CA SER A 289 20.22 19.59 -16.63
C SER A 289 20.71 18.79 -15.40
N ASN A 290 21.38 19.43 -14.45
CA ASN A 290 21.88 18.86 -13.21
C ASN A 290 20.86 18.85 -12.06
N THR A 291 19.56 18.97 -12.36
CA THR A 291 18.51 18.90 -11.33
C THR A 291 18.49 17.50 -10.71
N PRO A 292 18.51 17.36 -9.36
CA PRO A 292 18.48 16.04 -8.73
C PRO A 292 17.19 15.26 -9.07
N PRO A 293 17.24 13.91 -9.11
CA PRO A 293 16.04 13.09 -9.31
C PRO A 293 15.04 13.30 -8.18
N LEU A 294 13.76 13.06 -8.45
CA LEU A 294 12.67 13.36 -7.52
C LEU A 294 12.85 12.65 -6.18
N THR A 295 13.32 11.39 -6.20
CA THR A 295 13.64 10.62 -5.00
C THR A 295 14.69 11.35 -4.13
N ALA A 296 15.76 11.87 -4.70
CA ALA A 296 16.78 12.59 -3.93
C ALA A 296 16.24 13.92 -3.42
N SER A 297 15.54 14.69 -4.26
CA SER A 297 14.98 15.99 -3.91
C SER A 297 13.99 15.94 -2.76
N VAL A 298 13.12 14.92 -2.73
CA VAL A 298 12.12 14.76 -1.66
C VAL A 298 12.77 14.21 -0.39
N HIS A 299 13.42 13.05 -0.45
CA HIS A 299 13.87 12.38 0.77
C HIS A 299 14.97 13.16 1.51
N MET A 300 15.95 13.72 0.79
CA MET A 300 17.06 14.46 1.45
C MET A 300 16.59 15.72 2.16
N LYS A 301 15.64 16.46 1.57
CA LYS A 301 15.11 17.69 2.18
C LYS A 301 14.20 17.39 3.39
N HIS A 302 13.59 16.21 3.45
CA HIS A 302 12.69 15.82 4.55
C HIS A 302 13.36 15.03 5.67
N ALA A 303 14.54 14.43 5.45
CA ALA A 303 15.23 13.63 6.47
C ALA A 303 15.38 14.37 7.82
N THR A 304 15.74 15.66 7.79
CA THR A 304 15.96 16.48 9.00
C THR A 304 14.70 17.14 9.54
N VAL A 305 13.54 16.98 8.88
CA VAL A 305 12.27 17.58 9.30
C VAL A 305 11.75 16.84 10.54
N MET A 306 11.26 17.60 11.52
CA MET A 306 10.63 17.04 12.72
C MET A 306 9.20 16.60 12.39
N ASP A 307 8.89 15.34 12.69
CA ASP A 307 7.53 14.82 12.69
C ASP A 307 6.73 15.51 13.81
N PRO A 308 5.58 16.14 13.51
CA PRO A 308 4.84 16.92 14.48
C PRO A 308 4.11 16.07 15.52
N ASP A 309 3.84 14.79 15.23
CA ASP A 309 3.17 13.89 16.17
C ASP A 309 4.19 13.06 16.97
N LEU A 310 5.31 12.66 16.35
CA LEU A 310 6.32 11.81 16.98
C LEU A 310 7.43 12.60 17.69
N HIS A 311 7.57 13.90 17.41
CA HIS A 311 8.61 14.77 17.96
C HIS A 311 10.04 14.25 17.78
N ILE A 312 10.30 13.56 16.67
CA ILE A 312 11.62 13.12 16.22
C ILE A 312 11.81 13.53 14.75
N THR A 313 13.06 13.54 14.27
CA THR A 313 13.29 13.74 12.84
C THR A 313 12.75 12.54 12.05
N LEU A 314 12.28 12.79 10.82
CA LEU A 314 11.81 11.72 9.94
C LEU A 314 12.90 10.67 9.65
N ASP A 315 14.18 11.06 9.69
CA ASP A 315 15.31 10.15 9.53
C ASP A 315 15.54 9.22 10.73
N ASN A 316 15.17 9.64 11.94
CA ASN A 316 15.40 8.86 13.17
C ASN A 316 14.22 7.94 13.52
N SER A 317 13.14 7.96 12.75
CA SER A 317 12.01 7.08 12.97
C SER A 317 12.37 5.63 12.68
N ALA A 318 12.15 4.75 13.65
CA ALA A 318 12.23 3.30 13.50
C ALA A 318 10.90 2.65 13.05
N HIS A 319 9.84 3.45 12.86
CA HIS A 319 8.51 2.97 12.49
C HIS A 319 8.15 3.41 11.07
N ARG A 320 7.44 2.55 10.33
CA ARG A 320 6.94 2.88 8.98
C ARG A 320 5.98 4.08 8.93
N ALA A 321 5.46 4.52 10.07
CA ALA A 321 4.55 5.67 10.18
C ALA A 321 5.16 6.96 9.59
N SER A 322 6.47 7.16 9.72
CA SER A 322 7.16 8.30 9.08
C SER A 322 7.15 8.20 7.56
N CYS A 323 7.35 7.01 7.00
CA CYS A 323 7.24 6.75 5.56
C CYS A 323 5.80 6.94 5.08
N TYR A 324 4.82 6.47 5.86
CA TYR A 324 3.39 6.58 5.55
C TYR A 324 2.81 7.98 5.67
N ARG A 325 3.62 8.99 6.04
CA ARG A 325 3.25 10.40 5.82
C ARG A 325 3.16 10.73 4.35
N CYS A 326 4.05 10.18 3.53
CA CYS A 326 4.14 10.50 2.10
C CYS A 326 3.82 9.30 1.20
N HIS A 327 3.99 8.08 1.70
CA HIS A 327 3.67 6.85 0.98
C HIS A 327 2.34 6.28 1.46
N PRO A 328 1.59 5.58 0.60
CA PRO A 328 0.36 4.94 1.03
C PRO A 328 0.64 3.83 2.04
N GLY A 329 -0.33 3.55 2.90
CA GLY A 329 -0.31 2.37 3.73
C GLY A 329 -0.71 2.57 5.18
N SER A 330 -1.04 3.80 5.60
CA SER A 330 -1.60 4.04 6.93
C SER A 330 -2.97 3.38 7.07
N ALA A 331 -3.80 3.42 6.01
CA ALA A 331 -5.04 2.66 5.92
C ALA A 331 -5.01 1.59 4.81
N THR A 332 -4.40 1.85 3.65
CA THR A 332 -4.29 0.86 2.56
C THR A 332 -3.25 -0.25 2.81
N LYS A 333 -2.59 -0.30 3.97
CA LYS A 333 -1.62 -1.34 4.37
C LYS A 333 -0.68 -1.72 3.20
N CYS A 334 0.07 -0.76 2.64
CA CYS A 334 0.89 -0.98 1.44
C CYS A 334 1.84 -2.18 1.61
N LEU A 335 2.59 -2.22 2.73
CA LEU A 335 3.41 -3.37 3.11
C LEU A 335 2.57 -4.36 3.92
N ARG A 336 2.00 -5.35 3.23
CA ARG A 336 1.04 -6.33 3.79
C ARG A 336 1.32 -7.78 3.45
N GLY A 337 2.36 -8.05 2.67
CA GLY A 337 2.82 -9.40 2.38
C GLY A 337 3.36 -10.13 3.61
N ALA A 338 3.95 -11.32 3.42
CA ALA A 338 4.51 -12.13 4.51
C ALA A 338 5.51 -11.35 5.38
N MET A 339 6.31 -10.45 4.80
CA MET A 339 7.19 -9.55 5.54
C MET A 339 6.39 -8.50 6.33
N GLY A 340 5.40 -7.92 5.68
CA GLY A 340 4.51 -6.91 6.24
C GLY A 340 3.46 -7.44 7.22
N GLY A 341 3.34 -8.75 7.41
CA GLY A 341 2.46 -9.41 8.36
C GLY A 341 3.18 -10.07 9.55
N ALA A 342 4.51 -10.02 9.60
CA ALA A 342 5.30 -10.63 10.66
C ALA A 342 5.22 -9.81 11.97
N VAL A 343 4.81 -10.43 13.07
CA VAL A 343 4.57 -9.74 14.36
C VAL A 343 5.70 -10.02 15.35
N ALA A 344 6.18 -8.96 16.02
CA ALA A 344 7.17 -9.02 17.09
C ALA A 344 6.52 -9.37 18.44
N ALA A 345 7.34 -9.65 19.45
CA ALA A 345 6.86 -10.03 20.78
C ALA A 345 5.96 -8.97 21.44
N ASP A 346 6.18 -7.70 21.11
CA ASP A 346 5.44 -6.54 21.61
C ASP A 346 4.18 -6.19 20.77
N GLY A 347 3.81 -7.05 19.82
CA GLY A 347 2.64 -6.85 18.95
C GLY A 347 2.88 -5.92 17.76
N THR A 348 4.03 -5.25 17.70
CA THR A 348 4.40 -4.40 16.57
C THR A 348 4.82 -5.25 15.38
N MET A 349 4.95 -4.61 14.22
CA MET A 349 5.47 -5.28 13.03
C MET A 349 6.97 -5.56 13.17
N ALA A 350 7.37 -6.83 13.04
CA ALA A 350 8.76 -7.28 13.15
C ALA A 350 9.67 -6.73 12.04
N MET A 351 9.08 -6.32 10.92
CA MET A 351 9.76 -5.67 9.80
C MET A 351 9.09 -4.34 9.48
N GLN A 352 9.90 -3.32 9.21
CA GLN A 352 9.49 -1.96 8.89
C GLN A 352 10.03 -1.58 7.50
N CYS A 353 9.58 -0.47 6.92
CA CYS A 353 10.14 0.01 5.65
C CYS A 353 11.67 0.19 5.76
N GLN A 354 12.13 0.68 6.90
CA GLN A 354 13.54 0.90 7.23
C GLN A 354 14.34 -0.40 7.34
N SER A 355 13.70 -1.53 7.67
CA SER A 355 14.35 -2.84 7.73
C SER A 355 14.92 -3.26 6.38
N CYS A 356 14.34 -2.75 5.29
CA CYS A 356 14.73 -3.07 3.91
C CYS A 356 15.33 -1.85 3.18
N HIS A 357 14.69 -0.68 3.25
CA HIS A 357 15.09 0.51 2.47
C HIS A 357 15.98 1.49 3.22
N GLY A 358 16.25 1.27 4.52
CA GLY A 358 16.98 2.17 5.42
C GLY A 358 16.22 3.44 5.81
N ASN A 359 16.91 4.39 6.43
CA ASN A 359 16.34 5.70 6.81
C ASN A 359 16.15 6.63 5.58
N MET A 360 15.51 7.78 5.78
CA MET A 360 15.17 8.73 4.71
C MET A 360 16.41 9.23 3.96
N SER A 361 17.48 9.56 4.68
CA SER A 361 18.74 10.01 4.10
C SER A 361 19.37 8.94 3.22
N ASN A 362 19.29 7.67 3.60
CA ASN A 362 19.73 6.55 2.77
C ASN A 362 18.90 6.37 1.50
N VAL A 363 17.58 6.61 1.54
CA VAL A 363 16.71 6.58 0.35
C VAL A 363 17.02 7.74 -0.59
N GLY A 364 17.36 8.92 -0.04
CA GLY A 364 17.70 10.12 -0.80
C GLY A 364 19.14 10.21 -1.34
N LYS A 365 20.01 9.23 -1.06
CA LYS A 365 21.42 9.26 -1.50
C LYS A 365 21.53 9.42 -3.02
N ALA A 366 22.33 10.38 -3.47
CA ALA A 366 22.56 10.65 -4.89
C ALA A 366 23.16 9.46 -5.68
N SER A 367 23.79 8.50 -4.98
CA SER A 367 24.32 7.28 -5.58
C SER A 367 23.27 6.20 -5.82
N ARG A 368 22.03 6.37 -5.33
CA ARG A 368 20.93 5.44 -5.57
C ARG A 368 20.09 5.92 -6.74
N THR A 369 19.74 4.99 -7.60
CA THR A 369 18.70 5.16 -8.62
C THR A 369 17.41 4.58 -8.06
N GLY A 370 16.36 5.40 -7.97
CA GLY A 370 15.07 4.98 -7.42
C GLY A 370 14.50 3.83 -8.24
N TRP A 371 13.73 2.94 -7.61
CA TRP A 371 13.13 1.74 -8.23
C TRP A 371 14.12 0.67 -8.71
N LEU A 372 15.39 1.01 -8.94
CA LEU A 372 16.40 0.11 -9.49
C LEU A 372 17.39 -0.41 -8.43
N ASN A 373 17.70 0.40 -7.42
CA ASN A 373 18.52 -0.02 -6.28
C ASN A 373 17.61 -0.37 -5.10
N GLU A 374 16.96 -1.53 -5.18
CA GLU A 374 16.02 -2.03 -4.17
C GLU A 374 16.61 -3.20 -3.36
N PRO A 375 16.02 -3.50 -2.19
CA PRO A 375 16.45 -4.61 -1.34
C PRO A 375 16.36 -5.96 -2.07
N THR A 376 17.29 -6.86 -1.75
CA THR A 376 17.37 -8.18 -2.37
C THR A 376 17.14 -9.29 -1.35
N CYS A 377 16.59 -10.42 -1.82
CA CYS A 377 16.22 -11.54 -0.96
C CYS A 377 17.40 -12.04 -0.11
N GLN A 378 18.59 -12.15 -0.71
CA GLN A 378 19.81 -12.65 -0.07
C GLN A 378 20.33 -11.76 1.08
N GLN A 379 19.86 -10.51 1.21
CA GLN A 379 20.23 -9.67 2.36
C GLN A 379 19.53 -10.16 3.64
N CYS A 380 18.31 -10.71 3.55
CA CYS A 380 17.64 -11.32 4.70
C CYS A 380 17.82 -12.84 4.75
N HIS A 381 17.80 -13.50 3.59
CA HIS A 381 17.90 -14.95 3.44
C HIS A 381 19.36 -15.38 3.27
N SER A 382 20.02 -15.66 4.40
CA SER A 382 21.48 -15.87 4.40
C SER A 382 21.91 -17.23 3.83
N GLY A 383 20.99 -18.20 3.76
CA GLY A 383 21.28 -19.50 3.19
C GLY A 383 20.41 -20.64 3.69
N THR A 384 20.97 -21.85 3.65
CA THR A 384 20.29 -23.09 4.04
C THR A 384 20.48 -23.37 5.54
N ALA A 385 19.84 -24.42 6.06
CA ALA A 385 20.00 -24.83 7.45
C ALA A 385 21.43 -25.20 7.83
N THR A 386 22.25 -25.66 6.88
CA THR A 386 23.64 -26.06 7.10
C THR A 386 24.68 -25.07 6.56
N SER A 387 24.24 -24.01 5.87
CA SER A 387 25.12 -23.01 5.27
C SER A 387 24.47 -21.63 5.39
N ASN A 388 24.68 -20.99 6.55
CA ASN A 388 24.17 -19.66 6.91
C ASN A 388 25.18 -18.94 7.85
N ASN A 389 24.97 -17.66 8.13
CA ASN A 389 25.83 -16.84 9.01
C ASN A 389 25.24 -16.60 10.42
N GLY A 390 24.56 -17.62 10.97
CA GLY A 390 24.03 -17.62 12.34
C GLY A 390 22.50 -17.68 12.40
N GLN A 391 21.80 -17.16 11.40
CA GLN A 391 20.36 -17.36 11.22
C GLN A 391 20.07 -17.61 9.75
N ILE A 392 19.16 -18.54 9.44
CA ILE A 392 18.71 -18.84 8.07
C ILE A 392 18.05 -17.61 7.42
N ARG A 393 17.32 -16.83 8.23
CA ARG A 393 16.66 -15.59 7.82
C ARG A 393 16.71 -14.54 8.92
N TYR A 394 16.89 -13.29 8.54
CA TYR A 394 16.84 -12.11 9.42
C TYR A 394 15.58 -11.28 9.14
N THR A 395 15.25 -10.36 10.05
CA THR A 395 14.18 -9.37 9.91
C THR A 395 14.68 -8.02 9.39
N SER A 396 15.93 -7.93 8.94
CA SER A 396 16.46 -6.74 8.29
C SER A 396 17.57 -7.10 7.32
N CYS A 397 17.59 -6.39 6.18
CA CYS A 397 18.63 -6.47 5.17
C CYS A 397 19.98 -5.92 5.66
N PHE A 398 20.01 -5.19 6.78
CA PHE A 398 21.21 -4.48 7.25
C PHE A 398 21.83 -5.14 8.48
N THR A 399 23.16 -5.10 8.55
CA THR A 399 23.91 -5.22 9.81
C THR A 399 24.04 -3.87 10.51
N ASP A 400 24.08 -2.78 9.74
CA ASP A 400 24.10 -1.40 10.20
C ASP A 400 23.27 -0.52 9.25
N THR A 401 22.08 -0.12 9.70
CA THR A 401 21.18 0.72 8.92
C THR A 401 21.71 2.15 8.75
N THR A 402 22.40 2.70 9.74
CA THR A 402 22.91 4.08 9.72
C THR A 402 23.96 4.25 8.63
N ASN A 403 24.87 3.28 8.53
CA ASN A 403 25.97 3.33 7.55
C ASN A 403 25.65 2.62 6.22
N TRP A 404 24.41 2.14 6.02
CA TRP A 404 24.00 1.34 4.85
C TRP A 404 24.89 0.11 4.64
N ILE A 405 25.11 -0.67 5.69
CA ILE A 405 25.86 -1.93 5.56
C ILE A 405 24.86 -3.07 5.42
N GLU A 406 24.69 -3.52 4.19
CA GLU A 406 23.84 -4.65 3.83
C GLU A 406 24.47 -5.98 4.25
N ARG A 407 23.62 -6.95 4.58
CA ARG A 407 24.01 -8.33 4.87
C ARG A 407 24.38 -9.05 3.57
N ILE A 408 25.37 -9.93 3.69
CA ILE A 408 25.81 -10.80 2.61
C ILE A 408 25.42 -12.24 2.94
N ALA A 409 24.69 -12.90 2.04
CA ALA A 409 24.35 -14.31 2.19
C ALA A 409 25.59 -15.21 2.03
N VAL A 410 25.65 -16.25 2.85
CA VAL A 410 26.64 -17.33 2.74
C VAL A 410 26.27 -18.28 1.61
N ASN A 411 24.98 -18.45 1.34
CA ASN A 411 24.47 -19.35 0.32
C ASN A 411 23.36 -18.69 -0.51
N GLN A 412 23.46 -18.81 -1.83
CA GLN A 412 22.60 -18.11 -2.80
C GLN A 412 21.30 -18.87 -3.16
N THR A 413 20.89 -19.89 -2.39
CA THR A 413 19.69 -20.71 -2.66
C THR A 413 18.41 -19.87 -2.82
N PHE A 414 18.32 -18.73 -2.13
CA PHE A 414 17.17 -17.84 -2.14
C PHE A 414 17.49 -16.47 -2.77
N ALA A 415 18.59 -16.37 -3.50
CA ALA A 415 19.04 -15.10 -4.06
C ALA A 415 18.26 -14.71 -5.33
N THR A 416 18.14 -13.41 -5.54
CA THR A 416 17.67 -12.85 -6.81
C THR A 416 18.62 -13.20 -7.96
N LYS A 417 18.12 -13.21 -9.19
CA LYS A 417 18.96 -13.39 -10.38
C LYS A 417 19.87 -12.17 -10.54
N SER A 418 21.18 -12.41 -10.64
CA SER A 418 22.15 -11.33 -10.84
C SER A 418 22.00 -10.68 -12.22
N ASN A 419 22.39 -9.40 -12.32
CA ASN A 419 22.36 -8.62 -13.55
C ASN A 419 20.99 -8.59 -14.24
N SER A 420 19.91 -8.56 -13.46
CA SER A 420 18.53 -8.58 -13.92
C SER A 420 17.77 -7.41 -13.28
N PRO A 421 17.24 -6.44 -14.06
CA PRO A 421 17.07 -6.48 -15.52
C PRO A 421 18.29 -6.03 -16.34
N ALA A 422 19.34 -5.48 -15.70
CA ALA A 422 20.52 -4.96 -16.38
C ALA A 422 21.80 -5.26 -15.58
N PRO A 423 22.99 -5.18 -16.21
CA PRO A 423 24.27 -5.37 -15.52
C PRO A 423 24.40 -4.50 -14.26
N GLY A 424 24.82 -5.11 -13.15
CA GLY A 424 24.96 -4.45 -11.85
C GLY A 424 23.65 -4.30 -11.04
N LEU A 425 22.50 -4.67 -11.60
CA LEU A 425 21.20 -4.67 -10.90
C LEU A 425 20.76 -6.09 -10.60
N SER A 426 20.09 -6.29 -9.46
CA SER A 426 19.46 -7.57 -9.12
C SER A 426 18.13 -7.27 -8.45
N LEU A 427 17.03 -7.40 -9.18
CA LEU A 427 15.70 -7.03 -8.71
C LEU A 427 14.79 -8.24 -8.63
N TYR A 428 14.09 -8.37 -7.50
CA TYR A 428 13.11 -9.43 -7.27
C TYR A 428 12.05 -9.52 -8.38
N ARG A 429 11.44 -8.38 -8.75
CA ARG A 429 10.40 -8.31 -9.79
C ARG A 429 10.86 -8.65 -11.22
N PHE A 430 12.16 -8.76 -11.46
CA PHE A 430 12.75 -9.20 -12.73
C PHE A 430 13.57 -10.49 -12.59
N SER A 431 13.50 -11.13 -11.42
CA SER A 431 14.18 -12.38 -11.16
C SER A 431 13.30 -13.55 -11.53
N ALA A 432 13.92 -14.57 -12.14
CA ALA A 432 13.26 -15.80 -12.52
C ALA A 432 14.03 -17.02 -11.99
N GLY A 433 13.30 -18.10 -11.75
CA GLY A 433 13.80 -19.41 -11.33
C GLY A 433 12.94 -20.53 -11.90
N HIS A 434 13.21 -21.77 -11.50
CA HIS A 434 12.36 -22.96 -11.78
C HIS A 434 11.69 -22.98 -13.17
N GLY A 435 12.48 -23.19 -14.22
CA GLY A 435 11.97 -23.27 -15.60
C GLY A 435 11.60 -21.93 -16.24
N GLY A 436 12.10 -20.81 -15.70
CA GLY A 436 11.87 -19.46 -16.25
C GLY A 436 10.69 -18.72 -15.61
N LEU A 437 10.04 -19.30 -14.60
CA LEU A 437 8.99 -18.62 -13.85
C LEU A 437 9.56 -17.44 -13.06
N GLN A 438 8.89 -16.30 -13.16
CA GLN A 438 9.24 -15.11 -12.39
C GLN A 438 8.98 -15.35 -10.91
N CYS A 439 9.81 -14.74 -10.05
CA CYS A 439 9.66 -14.85 -8.61
C CYS A 439 8.26 -14.41 -8.16
N GLU A 440 7.73 -13.31 -8.71
CA GLU A 440 6.40 -12.78 -8.38
C GLU A 440 5.24 -13.71 -8.82
N ALA A 441 5.46 -14.53 -9.84
CA ALA A 441 4.49 -15.55 -10.25
C ALA A 441 4.26 -16.57 -9.13
N CYS A 442 5.28 -16.91 -8.36
CA CYS A 442 5.18 -17.86 -7.24
C CYS A 442 4.94 -17.18 -5.89
N HIS A 443 5.59 -16.05 -5.66
CA HIS A 443 5.70 -15.40 -4.36
C HIS A 443 4.80 -14.17 -4.20
N GLY A 444 4.22 -13.63 -5.26
CA GLY A 444 3.38 -12.43 -5.23
C GLY A 444 4.17 -11.15 -5.43
N SER A 445 3.52 -10.00 -5.33
CA SER A 445 4.17 -8.71 -5.56
C SER A 445 5.10 -8.33 -4.41
N THR A 446 6.13 -7.53 -4.68
CA THR A 446 7.17 -7.13 -3.70
C THR A 446 6.64 -6.71 -2.31
N HIS A 447 5.57 -5.90 -2.22
CA HIS A 447 4.98 -5.49 -0.93
C HIS A 447 3.76 -6.33 -0.47
N ALA A 448 3.34 -7.29 -1.29
CA ALA A 448 2.20 -8.16 -1.06
C ALA A 448 2.56 -9.65 -1.23
N GLU A 449 3.82 -10.02 -0.92
CA GLU A 449 4.27 -11.41 -1.00
C GLU A 449 3.37 -12.35 -0.20
N PHE A 450 3.11 -13.54 -0.72
CA PHE A 450 2.17 -14.47 -0.11
C PHE A 450 2.71 -15.16 1.13
N PRO A 451 1.84 -15.53 2.09
CA PRO A 451 0.46 -15.06 2.17
C PRO A 451 0.42 -13.58 2.56
N ALA A 452 -0.37 -12.80 1.84
CA ALA A 452 -0.63 -11.42 2.20
C ALA A 452 -1.73 -11.38 3.26
N THR A 453 -1.73 -10.32 4.07
CA THR A 453 -2.74 -10.12 5.12
C THR A 453 -4.09 -9.65 4.56
N HIS A 454 -4.12 -9.08 3.35
CA HIS A 454 -5.36 -8.75 2.66
C HIS A 454 -5.80 -9.92 1.77
N HIS A 455 -7.10 -10.24 1.81
CA HIS A 455 -7.63 -11.45 1.17
C HIS A 455 -7.58 -11.40 -0.36
N ASN A 456 -7.86 -10.25 -1.00
CA ASN A 456 -7.82 -10.10 -2.46
C ASN A 456 -6.48 -10.47 -3.10
N ASP A 457 -5.35 -10.28 -2.39
CA ASP A 457 -4.05 -10.70 -2.89
C ASP A 457 -3.96 -12.23 -3.00
N ASN A 458 -4.56 -12.97 -2.06
CA ASN A 458 -4.45 -14.42 -2.00
C ASN A 458 -5.41 -15.15 -2.97
N VAL A 459 -6.47 -14.49 -3.44
CA VAL A 459 -7.53 -15.08 -4.29
C VAL A 459 -6.96 -15.88 -5.46
N ARG A 460 -5.93 -15.33 -6.13
CA ARG A 460 -5.25 -15.97 -7.26
C ARG A 460 -4.74 -17.37 -6.92
N ASN A 461 -4.02 -17.50 -5.80
CA ASN A 461 -3.42 -18.77 -5.39
C ASN A 461 -4.43 -19.67 -4.71
N GLU A 462 -5.37 -19.11 -3.94
CA GLU A 462 -6.48 -19.88 -3.38
C GLU A 462 -7.27 -20.62 -4.47
N LYS A 463 -7.53 -19.95 -5.60
CA LYS A 463 -8.20 -20.55 -6.75
C LYS A 463 -7.38 -21.66 -7.42
N ILE A 464 -6.06 -21.51 -7.49
CA ILE A 464 -5.18 -22.48 -8.18
C ILE A 464 -4.89 -23.72 -7.30
N GLN A 465 -4.43 -23.50 -6.07
CA GLN A 465 -3.91 -24.56 -5.18
C GLN A 465 -4.81 -24.86 -3.97
N GLY A 466 -5.92 -24.15 -3.81
CA GLY A 466 -6.89 -24.39 -2.74
C GLY A 466 -6.56 -23.75 -1.39
N HIS A 467 -5.49 -22.96 -1.30
CA HIS A 467 -5.12 -22.24 -0.06
C HIS A 467 -4.28 -20.99 -0.34
N ALA A 468 -4.33 -20.03 0.60
CA ALA A 468 -3.44 -18.87 0.59
C ALA A 468 -1.97 -19.26 0.84
N GLY A 469 -1.04 -18.49 0.27
CA GLY A 469 0.39 -18.70 0.40
C GLY A 469 1.10 -18.75 -0.94
N VAL A 470 2.43 -18.88 -0.89
CA VAL A 470 3.27 -19.03 -2.09
C VAL A 470 2.88 -20.29 -2.88
N MET A 471 3.12 -20.31 -4.19
CA MET A 471 2.80 -21.46 -5.04
C MET A 471 3.69 -22.67 -4.69
N VAL A 472 3.07 -23.73 -4.16
CA VAL A 472 3.79 -24.90 -3.62
C VAL A 472 3.16 -26.24 -4.00
N GLU A 473 1.90 -26.25 -4.43
CA GLU A 473 1.27 -27.46 -4.94
C GLU A 473 1.69 -27.70 -6.39
N CYS A 474 2.75 -28.48 -6.61
CA CYS A 474 3.35 -28.70 -7.92
C CYS A 474 2.35 -29.18 -8.98
N THR A 475 1.37 -30.01 -8.60
CA THR A 475 0.32 -30.50 -9.50
C THR A 475 -0.63 -29.41 -9.99
N SER A 476 -0.62 -28.23 -9.35
CA SER A 476 -1.34 -27.06 -9.85
C SER A 476 -0.85 -26.64 -11.22
N CYS A 477 0.45 -26.78 -11.48
CA CYS A 477 1.10 -26.36 -12.72
C CYS A 477 1.54 -27.54 -13.58
N HIS A 478 1.89 -28.68 -12.97
CA HIS A 478 2.45 -29.83 -13.67
C HIS A 478 1.45 -30.98 -13.80
N VAL A 479 1.40 -31.57 -15.00
CA VAL A 479 0.50 -32.69 -15.33
C VAL A 479 0.77 -33.96 -14.52
N SER A 480 1.99 -34.15 -14.02
CA SER A 480 2.35 -35.27 -13.15
C SER A 480 3.53 -34.91 -12.24
N MET A 481 3.57 -35.50 -11.04
CA MET A 481 4.61 -35.31 -10.02
C MET A 481 4.96 -36.62 -9.31
N SER A 482 5.21 -37.66 -10.10
CA SER A 482 5.68 -38.95 -9.57
C SER A 482 7.07 -38.82 -8.97
N VAL A 483 7.29 -39.51 -7.85
CA VAL A 483 8.58 -39.49 -7.17
C VAL A 483 9.65 -40.13 -8.05
N SER A 484 10.73 -39.39 -8.26
CA SER A 484 11.92 -39.85 -8.96
C SER A 484 13.15 -39.09 -8.44
N SER A 485 14.35 -39.46 -8.91
CA SER A 485 15.57 -38.74 -8.61
C SER A 485 15.48 -37.26 -9.02
N SER A 486 14.81 -36.93 -10.13
CA SER A 486 14.66 -35.54 -10.58
C SER A 486 13.71 -34.74 -9.70
N THR A 487 12.56 -35.29 -9.32
CA THR A 487 11.57 -34.58 -8.48
C THR A 487 12.02 -34.45 -7.03
N SER A 488 13.08 -35.16 -6.62
CA SER A 488 13.63 -35.10 -5.26
C SER A 488 14.50 -33.86 -4.99
N THR A 489 15.04 -33.22 -6.03
CA THR A 489 15.98 -32.09 -5.87
C THR A 489 15.79 -30.94 -6.86
N ASN A 490 14.99 -31.09 -7.91
CA ASN A 490 14.92 -30.10 -9.00
C ASN A 490 13.72 -29.13 -8.87
N GLY A 491 12.95 -29.20 -7.80
CA GLY A 491 11.93 -28.21 -7.51
C GLY A 491 12.51 -26.83 -7.16
N PRO A 492 11.65 -25.80 -7.00
CA PRO A 492 12.10 -24.47 -6.60
C PRO A 492 12.90 -24.55 -5.30
N HIS A 493 14.06 -23.89 -5.25
CA HIS A 493 14.99 -23.91 -4.09
C HIS A 493 15.44 -25.31 -3.65
N GLY A 494 15.34 -26.32 -4.53
CA GLY A 494 15.64 -27.71 -4.19
C GLY A 494 14.53 -28.43 -3.41
N MET A 495 13.32 -27.88 -3.41
CA MET A 495 12.14 -28.51 -2.79
C MET A 495 11.70 -29.76 -3.58
N HIS A 496 11.03 -30.67 -2.89
CA HIS A 496 10.42 -31.86 -3.46
C HIS A 496 8.91 -31.86 -3.18
N PRO A 497 8.09 -32.56 -3.99
CA PRO A 497 6.68 -32.80 -3.69
C PRO A 497 6.49 -33.49 -2.34
N ILE A 498 5.38 -33.21 -1.66
CA ILE A 498 5.04 -33.82 -0.37
C ILE A 498 3.68 -34.51 -0.49
N GLY A 499 3.63 -35.81 -0.20
CA GLY A 499 2.43 -36.63 -0.28
C GLY A 499 2.72 -38.09 0.04
N SER A 500 1.70 -38.95 -0.02
CA SER A 500 1.85 -40.39 0.27
C SER A 500 2.92 -41.06 -0.60
N GLY A 501 2.96 -40.74 -1.91
CA GLY A 501 3.96 -41.27 -2.83
C GLY A 501 5.39 -40.89 -2.43
N TRP A 502 5.64 -39.62 -2.07
CA TRP A 502 6.95 -39.18 -1.55
C TRP A 502 7.31 -39.95 -0.29
N VAL A 503 6.38 -40.00 0.67
CA VAL A 503 6.58 -40.68 1.94
C VAL A 503 6.89 -42.16 1.76
N SER A 504 6.24 -42.86 0.83
CA SER A 504 6.51 -44.27 0.57
C SER A 504 7.77 -44.52 -0.26
N GLY A 505 8.14 -43.63 -1.17
CA GLY A 505 9.19 -43.88 -2.16
C GLY A 505 10.50 -43.14 -1.94
N HIS A 506 10.56 -42.11 -1.07
CA HIS A 506 11.74 -41.23 -0.97
C HIS A 506 13.05 -41.98 -0.67
N HIS A 507 13.01 -43.09 0.07
CA HIS A 507 14.20 -43.89 0.36
C HIS A 507 14.88 -44.45 -0.89
N ASP A 508 14.14 -44.68 -1.98
CA ASP A 508 14.68 -45.22 -3.24
C ASP A 508 15.36 -44.15 -4.10
N PHE A 509 15.07 -42.87 -3.84
CA PHE A 509 15.50 -41.76 -4.69
C PHE A 509 16.44 -40.78 -3.98
N ILE A 510 16.61 -40.89 -2.66
CA ILE A 510 17.58 -40.09 -1.90
C ILE A 510 18.97 -40.70 -2.07
N GLY A 511 19.78 -40.10 -2.95
CA GLY A 511 21.18 -40.49 -3.14
C GLY A 511 22.13 -40.04 -2.01
N SER A 512 21.72 -39.09 -1.16
CA SER A 512 22.53 -38.62 -0.02
C SER A 512 21.68 -37.91 1.04
N LEU A 513 21.84 -38.30 2.30
CA LEU A 513 21.20 -37.65 3.45
C LEU A 513 21.63 -36.18 3.62
N ALA A 514 22.83 -35.81 3.15
CA ALA A 514 23.32 -34.44 3.23
C ALA A 514 22.46 -33.44 2.44
N ASN A 515 21.76 -33.92 1.39
CA ASN A 515 20.82 -33.07 0.65
C ASN A 515 19.61 -32.69 1.50
N CYS A 516 19.11 -33.60 2.33
CA CYS A 516 17.98 -33.34 3.23
C CYS A 516 18.37 -32.34 4.32
N GLN A 517 19.62 -32.37 4.80
CA GLN A 517 20.10 -31.47 5.85
C GLN A 517 20.00 -29.99 5.48
N LYS A 518 20.03 -29.64 4.18
CA LYS A 518 19.89 -28.25 3.70
C LYS A 518 18.58 -27.61 4.17
N CYS A 519 17.49 -28.37 4.24
CA CYS A 519 16.18 -27.87 4.68
C CYS A 519 15.79 -28.41 6.06
N HIS A 520 16.15 -29.65 6.37
CA HIS A 520 15.73 -30.33 7.59
C HIS A 520 16.73 -30.22 8.75
N GLY A 521 17.85 -29.53 8.56
CA GLY A 521 18.86 -29.31 9.59
C GLY A 521 19.87 -30.45 9.69
N ALA A 522 21.02 -30.16 10.31
CA ALA A 522 22.10 -31.13 10.49
C ALA A 522 21.66 -32.35 11.34
N ASP A 523 20.69 -32.13 12.24
CA ASP A 523 20.12 -33.15 13.12
C ASP A 523 18.82 -33.78 12.58
N TYR A 524 18.37 -33.39 11.39
CA TYR A 524 17.16 -33.92 10.72
C TYR A 524 15.84 -33.72 11.47
N ARG A 525 15.80 -32.84 12.48
CA ARG A 525 14.59 -32.58 13.27
C ARG A 525 13.65 -31.56 12.62
N GLY A 526 14.11 -30.92 11.55
CA GLY A 526 13.38 -29.88 10.84
C GLY A 526 13.87 -28.49 11.20
N THR A 527 13.62 -27.55 10.30
CA THR A 527 13.91 -26.12 10.50
C THR A 527 12.76 -25.29 9.93
N PRO A 528 12.80 -23.95 10.03
CA PRO A 528 11.82 -23.12 9.34
C PRO A 528 11.70 -23.38 7.83
N LEU A 529 12.73 -23.93 7.16
CA LEU A 529 12.71 -24.29 5.74
C LEU A 529 11.89 -25.56 5.46
N SER A 530 11.74 -26.45 6.43
CA SER A 530 10.97 -27.69 6.27
C SER A 530 9.53 -27.59 6.78
N ARG A 531 9.02 -26.36 6.93
CA ARG A 531 7.63 -26.12 7.32
C ARG A 531 6.67 -26.49 6.22
N MET A 532 5.62 -27.22 6.58
CA MET A 532 4.48 -27.50 5.72
C MET A 532 3.86 -26.19 5.22
N GLN A 533 3.75 -26.01 3.91
CA GLN A 533 3.16 -24.81 3.31
C GLN A 533 1.63 -24.91 3.15
N ALA A 534 1.10 -26.12 3.27
CA ALA A 534 -0.33 -26.46 3.28
C ALA A 534 -0.59 -27.55 4.31
N SER A 535 -1.82 -27.60 4.83
CA SER A 535 -2.24 -28.72 5.68
C SER A 535 -2.42 -29.98 4.84
N ARG A 536 -1.88 -31.11 5.29
CA ARG A 536 -2.02 -32.41 4.61
C ARG A 536 -2.49 -33.49 5.58
N SER A 537 -2.94 -34.61 5.05
CA SER A 537 -3.14 -35.84 5.80
C SER A 537 -2.15 -36.86 5.29
N ILE A 538 -1.17 -37.20 6.13
CA ILE A 538 -0.13 -38.18 5.81
C ILE A 538 -0.21 -39.28 6.86
N SER A 539 -0.29 -40.53 6.40
CA SER A 539 -0.19 -41.71 7.25
C SER A 539 1.07 -42.47 6.87
N VAL A 540 1.86 -42.85 7.89
CA VAL A 540 3.06 -43.67 7.73
C VAL A 540 2.88 -44.93 8.58
N SER A 541 3.49 -46.04 8.20
CA SER A 541 3.58 -47.22 9.05
C SER A 541 5.04 -47.43 9.44
N LEU A 542 5.31 -47.56 10.73
CA LEU A 542 6.61 -47.93 11.29
C LEU A 542 6.45 -49.32 11.91
N ASP A 543 7.15 -50.32 11.36
CA ASP A 543 7.08 -51.73 11.81
C ASP A 543 5.66 -52.30 11.87
N GLY A 544 4.81 -51.92 10.90
CA GLY A 544 3.40 -52.34 10.84
C GLY A 544 2.46 -51.50 11.73
N THR A 545 2.99 -50.56 12.50
CA THR A 545 2.19 -49.66 13.36
C THR A 545 1.96 -48.32 12.66
N PRO A 546 0.69 -47.89 12.47
CA PRO A 546 0.39 -46.57 11.95
C PRO A 546 0.93 -45.46 12.85
N VAL A 547 1.75 -44.58 12.26
CA VAL A 547 2.23 -43.34 12.85
C VAL A 547 1.45 -42.19 12.23
N SER A 548 0.67 -41.52 13.06
CA SER A 548 0.02 -40.26 12.71
C SER A 548 0.74 -39.12 13.43
N PHE A 549 1.00 -38.03 12.72
CA PHE A 549 1.60 -36.84 13.28
C PHE A 549 0.97 -35.57 12.70
N PRO A 550 0.98 -34.45 13.43
CA PRO A 550 0.38 -33.20 12.98
C PRO A 550 1.08 -32.66 11.72
N THR A 551 0.30 -32.42 10.67
CA THR A 551 0.75 -31.98 9.33
C THR A 551 -0.02 -30.74 8.85
N PHE A 552 -0.35 -29.84 9.78
CA PHE A 552 -0.98 -28.56 9.47
C PHE A 552 0.02 -27.58 8.83
N LYS A 553 -0.47 -26.57 8.09
CA LYS A 553 0.37 -25.49 7.54
C LYS A 553 1.19 -24.80 8.66
N GLY A 554 2.52 -24.82 8.54
CA GLY A 554 3.46 -24.28 9.53
C GLY A 554 4.10 -25.33 10.45
N ALA A 555 3.61 -26.58 10.44
CA ALA A 555 4.26 -27.69 11.14
C ALA A 555 5.66 -27.93 10.56
N GLU A 556 6.69 -27.98 11.42
CA GLU A 556 8.07 -28.30 10.99
C GLU A 556 8.19 -29.81 10.81
N VAL A 557 8.71 -30.22 9.66
CA VAL A 557 8.85 -31.64 9.30
C VAL A 557 10.32 -32.05 9.32
N GLY A 558 10.61 -33.21 9.90
CA GLY A 558 11.90 -33.88 9.93
C GLY A 558 11.73 -35.40 9.94
N CYS A 559 12.83 -36.14 9.83
CA CYS A 559 12.80 -37.62 9.77
C CYS A 559 12.12 -38.23 11.01
N TYR A 560 12.28 -37.54 12.15
CA TYR A 560 11.82 -37.95 13.46
C TYR A 560 10.30 -37.84 13.70
N ASN A 561 9.55 -37.27 12.76
CA ASN A 561 8.10 -37.26 12.80
C ASN A 561 7.49 -38.60 12.36
N CYS A 562 8.19 -39.33 11.47
CA CYS A 562 7.73 -40.58 10.88
C CYS A 562 8.54 -41.80 11.31
N HIS A 563 9.86 -41.62 11.53
CA HIS A 563 10.82 -42.70 11.78
C HIS A 563 11.72 -42.41 13.00
N ASN A 564 12.48 -43.43 13.41
CA ASN A 564 13.52 -43.35 14.44
C ASN A 564 14.84 -42.76 13.89
N GLY A 565 14.73 -41.59 13.25
CA GLY A 565 15.83 -40.90 12.58
C GLY A 565 16.13 -41.41 11.16
N PRO A 566 17.16 -40.86 10.49
CA PRO A 566 17.45 -41.14 9.08
C PRO A 566 17.97 -42.56 8.82
N THR A 567 18.53 -43.24 9.85
CA THR A 567 19.10 -44.60 9.77
C THR A 567 18.31 -45.62 10.60
N GLN A 568 17.15 -45.23 11.14
CA GLN A 568 16.30 -46.04 12.04
C GLN A 568 16.99 -46.53 13.34
N SER A 569 18.20 -46.04 13.65
CA SER A 569 19.01 -46.49 14.80
C SER A 569 18.82 -45.66 16.08
N SER A 570 18.02 -44.60 16.05
CA SER A 570 17.79 -43.70 17.19
C SER A 570 16.30 -43.66 17.55
N ALA A 571 15.91 -44.40 18.58
CA ALA A 571 14.53 -44.37 19.06
C ALA A 571 14.14 -42.94 19.48
N ASN A 572 13.23 -42.30 18.76
CA ASN A 572 12.72 -40.99 19.17
C ASN A 572 11.61 -41.17 20.21
N THR A 573 12.04 -41.32 21.47
CA THR A 573 11.16 -41.52 22.62
C THR A 573 10.42 -40.26 23.06
N SER A 574 10.67 -39.11 22.42
CA SER A 574 9.99 -37.86 22.77
C SER A 574 8.50 -37.95 22.44
N ALA A 575 7.65 -37.77 23.43
CA ALA A 575 6.21 -37.64 23.24
C ALA A 575 5.89 -36.36 22.45
N ASN A 576 4.77 -36.35 21.73
CA ASN A 576 4.27 -35.12 21.11
C ASN A 576 3.97 -34.10 22.23
N PRO A 577 4.31 -32.81 22.05
CA PRO A 577 3.81 -31.78 22.94
C PRO A 577 2.28 -31.62 22.74
N THR A 578 1.64 -30.93 23.67
CA THR A 578 0.19 -30.69 23.66
C THR A 578 -0.12 -29.20 23.52
N ALA A 579 -1.26 -28.89 22.91
CA ALA A 579 -1.83 -27.55 22.83
C ALA A 579 -3.36 -27.69 22.90
N PHE A 580 -4.03 -26.77 23.60
CA PHE A 580 -5.48 -26.78 23.78
C PHE A 580 -6.12 -25.47 23.32
N ASN A 581 -7.37 -25.52 22.85
CA ASN A 581 -8.08 -24.29 22.50
C ASN A 581 -8.28 -23.40 23.73
N LEU A 582 -8.33 -22.09 23.50
CA LEU A 582 -8.57 -21.09 24.53
C LEU A 582 -9.57 -20.05 24.02
N ALA A 583 -10.44 -19.59 24.91
CA ALA A 583 -11.28 -18.43 24.68
C ALA A 583 -11.03 -17.39 25.78
N THR A 584 -10.97 -16.12 25.40
CA THR A 584 -10.80 -14.99 26.33
C THR A 584 -11.56 -13.77 25.81
N ASN A 585 -11.60 -12.70 26.59
CA ASN A 585 -12.23 -11.44 26.22
C ASN A 585 -11.37 -10.23 26.59
N THR A 586 -11.52 -9.14 25.85
CA THR A 586 -10.89 -7.85 26.15
C THR A 586 -11.72 -6.70 25.58
N LEU A 587 -11.28 -5.47 25.83
CA LEU A 587 -11.80 -4.27 25.19
C LEU A 587 -10.91 -3.90 23.99
N ASN A 588 -11.49 -3.26 22.98
CA ASN A 588 -10.74 -2.75 21.81
C ASN A 588 -9.72 -1.64 22.14
N SER A 589 -9.74 -1.13 23.37
CA SER A 589 -8.80 -0.16 23.90
C SER A 589 -7.75 -0.79 24.83
N GLN A 590 -7.73 -2.12 24.97
CA GLN A 590 -6.92 -2.81 25.96
C GLN A 590 -6.26 -4.07 25.38
N SER A 591 -4.93 -4.07 25.34
CA SER A 591 -4.15 -5.28 25.08
C SER A 591 -4.27 -6.28 26.22
N LEU A 592 -4.26 -7.57 25.90
CA LEU A 592 -4.43 -8.65 26.87
C LEU A 592 -3.30 -9.66 26.78
N ALA A 593 -2.56 -9.84 27.89
CA ALA A 593 -1.56 -10.89 28.04
C ALA A 593 -2.15 -12.14 28.69
N PHE A 594 -1.82 -13.32 28.16
CA PHE A 594 -2.25 -14.62 28.68
C PHE A 594 -1.25 -15.72 28.31
N VAL A 595 -1.20 -16.78 29.12
CA VAL A 595 -0.35 -17.95 28.86
C VAL A 595 -1.05 -18.87 27.87
N LEU A 596 -0.36 -19.27 26.79
CA LEU A 596 -0.91 -20.28 25.88
C LEU A 596 -0.88 -21.65 26.55
N PRO A 597 -1.97 -22.43 26.49
CA PRO A 597 -2.08 -23.74 27.14
C PRO A 597 -1.30 -24.81 26.36
N VAL A 598 0.02 -24.74 26.42
CA VAL A 598 0.97 -25.68 25.83
C VAL A 598 1.66 -26.52 26.90
N GLY A 599 1.93 -27.80 26.62
CA GLY A 599 2.54 -28.71 27.59
C GLY A 599 3.39 -29.82 26.97
N GLY A 600 4.17 -30.51 27.80
CA GLY A 600 5.14 -31.54 27.40
C GLY A 600 6.60 -31.10 27.61
N GLY A 601 7.53 -32.06 27.73
CA GLY A 601 8.94 -31.77 27.95
C GLY A 601 9.53 -30.93 26.81
N GLY A 602 10.09 -29.76 27.13
CA GLY A 602 10.68 -28.82 26.16
C GLY A 602 9.69 -28.07 25.27
N ALA A 603 8.39 -28.11 25.55
CA ALA A 603 7.37 -27.50 24.69
C ALA A 603 7.44 -25.95 24.67
N THR A 604 7.48 -25.40 23.45
CA THR A 604 7.45 -23.96 23.17
C THR A 604 6.31 -23.65 22.21
N ALA A 605 5.54 -22.61 22.49
CA ALA A 605 4.44 -22.18 21.64
C ALA A 605 4.96 -21.45 20.41
N ARG A 606 4.20 -21.54 19.31
CA ARG A 606 4.38 -20.75 18.09
C ARG A 606 3.02 -20.30 17.59
N ILE A 607 2.91 -19.04 17.22
CA ILE A 607 1.76 -18.53 16.47
C ILE A 607 1.88 -19.04 15.04
N ILE A 608 0.82 -19.68 14.55
CA ILE A 608 0.75 -20.29 13.21
C ILE A 608 0.02 -19.36 12.23
N ALA A 609 -1.06 -18.73 12.67
CA ALA A 609 -1.76 -17.70 11.92
C ALA A 609 -2.16 -16.55 12.87
N GLN A 610 -1.98 -15.32 12.40
CA GLN A 610 -2.41 -14.11 13.10
C GLN A 610 -3.94 -13.92 13.01
N PRO A 611 -4.53 -13.11 13.92
CA PRO A 611 -5.92 -12.69 13.81
C PRO A 611 -6.19 -11.80 12.60
N ALA A 612 -7.47 -11.58 12.26
CA ALA A 612 -7.87 -10.69 11.17
C ALA A 612 -7.98 -9.22 11.62
N HIS A 613 -8.32 -8.98 12.89
CA HIS A 613 -8.63 -7.65 13.43
C HIS A 613 -7.79 -7.32 14.68
N GLY A 614 -6.54 -7.79 14.68
CA GLY A 614 -5.58 -7.57 15.75
C GLY A 614 -4.27 -8.30 15.46
N SER A 615 -3.36 -8.26 16.43
CA SER A 615 -2.11 -9.02 16.36
C SER A 615 -1.85 -9.77 17.66
N VAL A 616 -1.11 -10.86 17.57
CA VAL A 616 -0.61 -11.64 18.71
C VAL A 616 0.90 -11.63 18.69
N GLY A 617 1.48 -10.92 19.66
CA GLY A 617 2.89 -11.02 20.02
C GLY A 617 3.12 -12.20 20.95
N LEU A 618 4.26 -12.89 20.82
CA LEU A 618 4.58 -14.06 21.64
C LEU A 618 5.98 -13.94 22.23
N SER A 619 6.09 -14.11 23.55
CA SER A 619 7.35 -14.20 24.28
C SER A 619 7.23 -15.27 25.37
N ASN A 620 8.12 -16.26 25.37
CA ASN A 620 8.19 -17.30 26.40
C ASN A 620 6.84 -17.95 26.75
N ASN A 621 6.08 -18.37 25.73
CA ASN A 621 4.71 -18.94 25.84
C ASN A 621 3.62 -17.98 26.36
N VAL A 622 3.97 -16.72 26.67
CA VAL A 622 3.02 -15.66 26.99
C VAL A 622 2.66 -14.94 25.70
N ALA A 623 1.40 -15.10 25.27
CA ALA A 623 0.83 -14.37 24.17
C ALA A 623 0.27 -13.04 24.68
N THR A 624 0.45 -11.97 23.90
CA THR A 624 -0.25 -10.71 24.11
C THR A 624 -1.07 -10.42 22.86
N TYR A 625 -2.39 -10.31 23.01
CA TYR A 625 -3.29 -9.87 21.94
C TYR A 625 -3.42 -8.35 21.98
N PHE A 626 -3.24 -7.73 20.81
CA PHE A 626 -3.36 -6.30 20.55
C PHE A 626 -4.54 -6.09 19.60
N PRO A 627 -5.69 -5.62 20.09
CA PRO A 627 -6.85 -5.37 19.24
C PRO A 627 -6.55 -4.29 18.18
N GLU A 628 -7.11 -4.44 16.98
CA GLU A 628 -7.20 -3.34 16.02
C GLU A 628 -8.14 -2.26 16.58
N ALA A 629 -7.69 -1.01 16.56
CA ALA A 629 -8.42 0.10 17.15
C ALA A 629 -9.83 0.21 16.52
N GLY A 630 -10.87 0.19 17.37
CA GLY A 630 -12.25 0.29 16.93
C GLY A 630 -12.91 -1.02 16.49
N PHE A 631 -12.18 -2.13 16.40
CA PHE A 631 -12.78 -3.43 16.13
C PHE A 631 -13.64 -3.90 17.32
N VAL A 632 -14.80 -4.48 17.03
CA VAL A 632 -15.70 -5.10 18.02
C VAL A 632 -16.24 -6.38 17.40
N GLY A 633 -16.09 -7.50 18.10
CA GLY A 633 -16.46 -8.81 17.58
C GLY A 633 -15.51 -9.90 18.06
N ASN A 634 -15.69 -11.11 17.52
CA ASN A 634 -14.76 -12.21 17.79
C ASN A 634 -13.60 -12.16 16.79
N ASP A 635 -12.40 -12.31 17.32
CA ASP A 635 -11.18 -12.47 16.53
C ASP A 635 -10.53 -13.81 16.84
N THR A 636 -9.85 -14.41 15.86
CA THR A 636 -9.33 -15.77 15.99
C THR A 636 -7.93 -15.91 15.43
N PHE A 637 -7.06 -16.57 16.17
CA PHE A 637 -5.71 -16.93 15.74
C PHE A 637 -5.45 -18.41 16.01
N THR A 638 -4.40 -18.97 15.39
CA THR A 638 -4.02 -20.37 15.62
C THR A 638 -2.60 -20.48 16.13
N PHE A 639 -2.36 -21.49 16.98
CA PHE A 639 -1.05 -21.74 17.58
C PHE A 639 -0.81 -23.24 17.76
N ALA A 640 0.46 -23.62 17.92
CA ALA A 640 0.87 -24.99 18.20
C ALA A 640 2.13 -25.00 19.07
N ALA A 641 2.38 -26.12 19.75
CA ALA A 641 3.60 -26.35 20.52
C ALA A 641 4.64 -27.13 19.70
N TRP A 642 5.93 -26.85 19.96
CA TRP A 642 7.10 -27.52 19.41
C TRP A 642 8.10 -27.83 20.52
N ASN A 643 8.62 -29.05 20.57
CA ASN A 643 9.56 -29.48 21.62
C ASN A 643 10.99 -29.74 21.11
N GLY A 644 11.36 -29.13 19.98
CA GLY A 644 12.63 -29.42 19.31
C GLY A 644 12.60 -30.66 18.42
N SER A 645 11.51 -31.45 18.41
CA SER A 645 11.40 -32.63 17.56
C SER A 645 10.02 -32.90 16.96
N LYS A 646 8.94 -32.65 17.69
CA LYS A 646 7.58 -32.99 17.28
C LYS A 646 6.66 -31.80 17.53
N ASN A 647 5.65 -31.67 16.66
CA ASN A 647 4.59 -30.67 16.78
C ASN A 647 3.45 -31.23 17.64
N SER A 648 2.73 -30.36 18.34
CA SER A 648 1.39 -30.67 18.84
C SER A 648 0.36 -30.63 17.71
N ILE A 649 -0.88 -31.01 18.00
CA ILE A 649 -2.01 -30.59 17.15
C ILE A 649 -2.16 -29.07 17.14
N LEU A 650 -2.84 -28.54 16.12
CA LEU A 650 -3.17 -27.12 16.02
C LEU A 650 -4.27 -26.78 17.04
N ALA A 651 -4.11 -25.65 17.74
CA ALA A 651 -5.10 -25.09 18.64
C ALA A 651 -5.56 -23.71 18.15
N THR A 652 -6.78 -23.34 18.52
CA THR A 652 -7.40 -22.04 18.21
C THR A 652 -7.50 -21.20 19.47
N GLY A 653 -7.06 -19.95 19.37
CA GLY A 653 -7.35 -18.90 20.33
C GLY A 653 -8.47 -18.01 19.81
N THR A 654 -9.51 -17.81 20.61
CA THR A 654 -10.62 -16.90 20.30
C THR A 654 -10.64 -15.75 21.30
N VAL A 655 -10.67 -14.51 20.81
CA VAL A 655 -10.77 -13.31 21.64
C VAL A 655 -12.08 -12.59 21.31
N ALA A 656 -12.97 -12.48 22.28
CA ALA A 656 -14.16 -11.63 22.16
C ALA A 656 -13.78 -10.19 22.53
N VAL A 657 -13.85 -9.29 21.56
CA VAL A 657 -13.50 -7.87 21.71
C VAL A 657 -14.78 -7.05 21.85
N ALA A 658 -14.93 -6.37 22.98
CA ALA A 658 -16.02 -5.43 23.23
C ALA A 658 -15.55 -3.97 23.03
N GLN A 659 -16.50 -3.06 22.80
CA GLN A 659 -16.21 -1.63 22.72
C GLN A 659 -15.73 -1.11 24.08
N GLY A 660 -14.49 -0.61 24.11
CA GLY A 660 -13.94 0.12 25.25
C GLY A 660 -14.18 1.63 25.15
N PRO A 661 -13.59 2.42 26.08
CA PRO A 661 -13.58 3.88 25.98
C PRO A 661 -12.95 4.35 24.66
N PHE A 662 -13.57 5.35 24.05
CA PHE A 662 -13.10 5.99 22.82
C PHE A 662 -13.04 7.51 23.01
N SER A 663 -12.24 8.17 22.19
CA SER A 663 -12.07 9.63 22.24
C SER A 663 -12.03 10.23 20.84
N ILE A 664 -12.14 11.56 20.79
CA ILE A 664 -11.96 12.37 19.60
C ILE A 664 -11.01 13.51 19.95
N SER A 665 -9.86 13.57 19.29
CA SER A 665 -9.03 14.77 19.28
C SER A 665 -9.34 15.55 18.01
N ALA A 666 -9.17 16.87 18.04
CA ALA A 666 -9.34 17.68 16.85
C ALA A 666 -8.45 18.92 16.89
N ARG A 667 -8.12 19.42 15.71
CA ARG A 667 -7.45 20.72 15.51
C ARG A 667 -8.20 21.51 14.44
N THR A 668 -8.18 22.83 14.58
CA THR A 668 -8.79 23.75 13.62
C THR A 668 -7.73 24.46 12.80
N LEU A 669 -7.98 24.63 11.51
CA LEU A 669 -7.18 25.47 10.62
C LEU A 669 -8.04 26.67 10.23
N VAL A 670 -7.79 27.81 10.88
CA VAL A 670 -8.53 29.06 10.67
C VAL A 670 -7.52 30.22 10.57
N PRO A 671 -7.63 31.11 9.56
CA PRO A 671 -6.81 32.32 9.50
C PRO A 671 -6.98 33.19 10.75
N THR A 672 -5.91 33.83 11.21
CA THR A 672 -5.99 34.76 12.35
C THR A 672 -6.63 36.09 11.99
N ASN A 673 -6.59 36.47 10.71
CA ASN A 673 -7.22 37.68 10.19
C ASN A 673 -7.64 37.51 8.73
N TYR A 674 -8.64 38.28 8.30
CA TYR A 674 -9.13 38.27 6.91
C TYR A 674 -9.87 39.57 6.56
N PRO A 675 -9.93 40.00 5.29
CA PRO A 675 -10.72 41.18 4.91
C PRO A 675 -12.23 40.93 4.99
N ALA A 676 -12.99 41.97 5.33
CA ALA A 676 -14.46 41.92 5.27
C ALA A 676 -14.97 41.61 3.84
N ASN A 677 -16.10 40.91 3.77
CA ASN A 677 -16.79 40.41 2.57
C ASN A 677 -16.04 39.33 1.77
N TRP A 678 -14.91 38.83 2.28
CA TRP A 678 -14.19 37.74 1.65
C TRP A 678 -14.54 36.42 2.34
N ALA A 679 -14.65 35.35 1.54
CA ALA A 679 -14.90 34.01 2.05
C ALA A 679 -13.67 33.51 2.81
N VAL A 680 -13.81 33.41 4.13
CA VAL A 680 -12.82 32.84 5.03
C VAL A 680 -12.95 31.32 4.99
N PRO A 681 -11.86 30.58 4.71
CA PRO A 681 -11.87 29.13 4.84
C PRO A 681 -11.73 28.73 6.31
N PHE A 682 -12.62 27.84 6.76
CA PHE A 682 -12.55 27.15 8.03
C PHE A 682 -12.32 25.67 7.78
N ALA A 683 -11.52 25.02 8.62
CA ALA A 683 -11.36 23.57 8.57
C ALA A 683 -11.18 22.98 9.96
N ILE A 684 -11.69 21.76 10.14
CA ILE A 684 -11.44 20.93 11.32
C ILE A 684 -10.88 19.58 10.87
N VAL A 685 -9.80 19.16 11.53
CA VAL A 685 -9.26 17.82 11.38
C VAL A 685 -9.48 17.09 12.69
N ALA A 686 -10.44 16.17 12.69
CA ALA A 686 -10.76 15.33 13.84
C ALA A 686 -10.19 13.93 13.66
N THR A 687 -9.66 13.38 14.75
CA THR A 687 -9.07 12.04 14.80
C THR A 687 -9.82 11.19 15.84
N PRO A 688 -10.75 10.33 15.40
CA PRO A 688 -11.32 9.26 16.21
C PRO A 688 -10.23 8.32 16.75
N VAL A 689 -10.37 7.85 17.99
CA VAL A 689 -9.48 6.84 18.58
C VAL A 689 -10.33 5.72 19.19
N ASN A 690 -9.97 4.45 18.90
CA ASN A 690 -10.63 3.23 19.40
C ASN A 690 -12.11 3.10 19.04
N VAL A 691 -12.53 3.64 17.90
CA VAL A 691 -13.91 3.53 17.42
C VAL A 691 -13.95 3.66 15.90
N ASN A 692 -14.83 2.90 15.27
CA ASN A 692 -15.14 3.03 13.85
C ASN A 692 -16.43 3.85 13.68
N ALA A 693 -16.35 5.16 13.89
CA ALA A 693 -17.46 6.09 13.73
C ALA A 693 -17.00 7.36 13.02
N THR A 694 -17.89 7.96 12.23
CA THR A 694 -17.61 9.21 11.52
C THR A 694 -17.92 10.41 12.42
N PRO A 695 -16.98 11.35 12.62
CA PRO A 695 -17.25 12.59 13.33
C PRO A 695 -18.29 13.46 12.62
N THR A 696 -19.12 14.15 13.40
CA THR A 696 -19.99 15.23 12.93
C THR A 696 -19.53 16.56 13.51
N TYR A 697 -19.76 17.66 12.79
CA TYR A 697 -19.28 18.98 13.18
C TYR A 697 -20.44 19.97 13.34
N ASP A 698 -20.24 20.97 14.20
CA ASP A 698 -21.14 22.12 14.36
C ASP A 698 -20.30 23.39 14.56
N TRP A 699 -20.18 24.19 13.50
CA TRP A 699 -19.45 25.45 13.47
C TRP A 699 -20.37 26.62 13.82
N ASN A 700 -19.92 27.45 14.76
CA ASN A 700 -20.46 28.79 15.00
C ASN A 700 -19.39 29.83 14.65
N PHE A 701 -19.71 30.74 13.73
CA PHE A 701 -18.76 31.75 13.24
C PHE A 701 -18.64 32.97 14.16
N GLY A 702 -19.48 33.10 15.19
CA GLY A 702 -19.36 34.15 16.20
C GLY A 702 -19.99 35.50 15.82
N ASP A 703 -20.64 35.60 14.67
CA ASP A 703 -21.33 36.80 14.17
C ASP A 703 -22.86 36.67 14.17
N GLY A 704 -23.40 35.57 14.70
CA GLY A 704 -24.83 35.27 14.74
C GLY A 704 -25.41 34.69 13.44
N SER A 705 -24.56 34.40 12.44
CA SER A 705 -24.96 33.68 11.23
C SER A 705 -25.32 32.21 11.52
N ALA A 706 -25.91 31.55 10.52
CA ALA A 706 -26.27 30.13 10.62
C ALA A 706 -25.03 29.25 10.80
N HIS A 707 -25.15 28.23 11.64
CA HIS A 707 -24.09 27.26 11.85
C HIS A 707 -23.82 26.42 10.58
N SER A 708 -22.65 25.77 10.55
CA SER A 708 -22.30 24.82 9.49
C SER A 708 -21.91 23.45 10.04
N THR A 709 -22.35 22.38 9.37
CA THR A 709 -21.96 21.00 9.69
C THR A 709 -20.83 20.48 8.80
N ASN A 710 -20.35 21.29 7.86
CA ASN A 710 -19.28 20.90 6.93
C ASN A 710 -17.94 20.82 7.67
N GLN A 711 -17.09 19.87 7.25
CA GLN A 711 -15.73 19.77 7.77
C GLN A 711 -14.84 20.95 7.32
N TYR A 712 -15.12 21.46 6.12
CA TYR A 712 -14.38 22.55 5.46
C TYR A 712 -15.33 23.69 5.03
N PRO A 713 -16.00 24.40 5.94
CA PRO A 713 -16.92 25.46 5.55
C PRO A 713 -16.19 26.72 5.09
N THR A 714 -16.86 27.51 4.26
CA THR A 714 -16.48 28.90 3.96
C THR A 714 -17.51 29.84 4.57
N HIS A 715 -17.04 30.98 5.10
CA HIS A 715 -17.92 32.00 5.68
C HIS A 715 -17.40 33.42 5.41
N SER A 716 -18.31 34.35 5.09
CA SER A 716 -17.97 35.74 4.79
C SER A 716 -18.55 36.67 5.86
N TYR A 717 -17.68 37.46 6.48
CA TYR A 717 -18.09 38.46 7.48
C TYR A 717 -18.35 39.80 6.80
N SER A 718 -19.55 40.36 6.97
CA SER A 718 -19.94 41.64 6.37
C SER A 718 -19.44 42.87 7.12
N THR A 719 -19.00 42.69 8.37
CA THR A 719 -18.58 43.78 9.26
C THR A 719 -17.15 43.59 9.77
N VAL A 720 -16.43 44.70 9.91
CA VAL A 720 -15.08 44.75 10.50
C VAL A 720 -15.20 44.53 12.00
N GLY A 721 -14.36 43.67 12.57
CA GLY A 721 -14.41 43.34 13.99
C GLY A 721 -13.69 42.05 14.34
N ASN A 722 -13.65 41.72 15.63
CA ASN A 722 -13.15 40.43 16.10
C ASN A 722 -14.33 39.51 16.38
N PHE A 723 -14.32 38.32 15.79
CA PHE A 723 -15.37 37.32 15.97
C PHE A 723 -14.82 36.09 16.67
N ASN A 724 -15.50 35.65 17.71
CA ASN A 724 -15.15 34.45 18.45
C ASN A 724 -15.91 33.26 17.86
N TRP A 725 -15.21 32.47 17.06
CA TRP A 725 -15.76 31.26 16.46
C TRP A 725 -15.60 30.07 17.40
N SER A 726 -16.44 29.06 17.22
CA SER A 726 -16.33 27.78 17.89
C SER A 726 -16.73 26.64 16.96
N VAL A 727 -16.20 25.44 17.22
CA VAL A 727 -16.62 24.21 16.56
C VAL A 727 -16.71 23.08 17.56
N THR A 728 -17.83 22.36 17.51
CA THR A 728 -18.02 21.11 18.24
C THR A 728 -17.82 19.95 17.29
N ALA A 729 -16.82 19.10 17.55
CA ALA A 729 -16.72 17.80 16.91
C ALA A 729 -17.32 16.74 17.82
N ARG A 730 -18.25 15.95 17.29
CA ARG A 730 -18.99 14.92 18.01
C ARG A 730 -18.75 13.56 17.38
N LEU A 731 -18.58 12.55 18.23
CA LEU A 731 -18.42 11.16 17.85
C LEU A 731 -19.38 10.31 18.67
N GLN A 732 -20.10 9.41 18.01
CA GLN A 732 -21.12 8.57 18.64
C GLN A 732 -20.95 7.10 18.24
N SER A 733 -20.98 6.21 19.23
CA SER A 733 -21.02 4.76 19.03
C SER A 733 -21.96 4.14 20.06
N GLY A 734 -22.99 3.45 19.56
CA GLY A 734 -24.12 3.01 20.38
C GLY A 734 -24.78 4.17 21.13
N ALA A 735 -24.92 4.04 22.44
CA ALA A 735 -25.47 5.07 23.31
C ALA A 735 -24.43 6.09 23.81
N THR A 736 -23.14 5.84 23.60
CA THR A 736 -22.05 6.70 24.09
C THR A 736 -21.74 7.79 23.08
N VAL A 737 -21.57 9.01 23.59
CA VAL A 737 -21.21 10.19 22.81
C VAL A 737 -20.02 10.86 23.46
N VAL A 738 -19.01 11.20 22.67
CA VAL A 738 -17.90 12.06 23.09
C VAL A 738 -17.83 13.28 22.19
N THR A 739 -17.48 14.42 22.77
CA THR A 739 -17.37 15.69 22.06
C THR A 739 -16.07 16.38 22.42
N THR A 740 -15.50 17.10 21.46
CA THR A 740 -14.44 18.08 21.70
C THR A 740 -14.84 19.42 21.12
N ASN A 741 -14.63 20.49 21.89
CA ASN A 741 -15.01 21.86 21.52
C ASN A 741 -13.72 22.67 21.34
N LEU A 742 -13.59 23.30 20.18
CA LEU A 742 -12.49 24.20 19.87
C LEU A 742 -13.04 25.60 19.67
N THR A 743 -12.30 26.60 20.12
CA THR A 743 -12.66 28.01 20.02
C THR A 743 -11.46 28.82 19.55
N GLY A 744 -11.72 29.94 18.89
CA GLY A 744 -10.69 30.93 18.60
C GLY A 744 -11.30 32.24 18.16
N THR A 745 -10.43 33.17 17.80
CA THR A 745 -10.83 34.51 17.36
C THR A 745 -10.28 34.76 15.97
N ILE A 746 -11.08 35.37 15.10
CA ILE A 746 -10.64 35.90 13.81
C ILE A 746 -10.83 37.41 13.78
N ALA A 747 -9.80 38.13 13.35
CA ALA A 747 -9.84 39.58 13.15
C ALA A 747 -10.25 39.90 11.71
N ILE A 748 -11.47 40.40 11.52
CA ILE A 748 -11.96 40.88 10.24
C ILE A 748 -11.57 42.32 10.05
N THR A 749 -10.70 42.55 9.07
CA THR A 749 -10.12 43.85 8.75
C THR A 749 -10.95 44.60 7.70
N ALA A 750 -10.59 45.86 7.46
CA ALA A 750 -11.27 46.68 6.47
C ALA A 750 -11.36 45.98 5.10
N PRO A 751 -12.45 46.18 4.34
CA PRO A 751 -12.57 45.64 3.00
C PRO A 751 -11.38 46.06 2.13
N VAL A 752 -11.03 45.16 1.22
CA VAL A 752 -10.01 45.41 0.22
C VAL A 752 -10.43 46.58 -0.66
N SER A 753 -9.65 47.67 -0.60
CA SER A 753 -9.87 48.84 -1.45
C SER A 753 -9.04 48.72 -2.73
N VAL A 754 -9.73 48.82 -3.87
CA VAL A 754 -9.11 48.94 -5.20
C VAL A 754 -9.22 50.39 -5.65
N LEU A 755 -8.08 51.02 -5.90
CA LEU A 755 -7.99 52.40 -6.37
C LEU A 755 -7.74 52.37 -7.88
N ALA A 756 -8.68 52.87 -8.66
CA ALA A 756 -8.49 53.11 -10.09
C ALA A 756 -8.28 54.61 -10.33
N ARG A 757 -7.20 54.97 -11.03
CA ARG A 757 -6.85 56.34 -11.40
C ARG A 757 -6.63 56.43 -12.90
N VAL A 758 -7.25 57.40 -13.56
CA VAL A 758 -6.98 57.69 -14.98
C VAL A 758 -5.70 58.51 -15.10
N GLU A 759 -4.77 58.06 -15.93
CA GLU A 759 -3.46 58.65 -16.18
C GLU A 759 -3.24 58.77 -17.69
N GLY A 760 -3.71 59.88 -18.27
CA GLY A 760 -3.71 60.08 -19.72
C GLY A 760 -4.56 59.01 -20.42
N ASN A 761 -3.94 58.23 -21.32
CA ASN A 761 -4.59 57.14 -22.06
C ASN A 761 -4.54 55.79 -21.32
N SER A 762 -4.29 55.81 -20.01
CA SER A 762 -4.18 54.61 -19.19
C SER A 762 -5.01 54.72 -17.90
N VAL A 763 -5.33 53.58 -17.31
CA VAL A 763 -5.92 53.45 -15.98
C VAL A 763 -4.90 52.73 -15.10
N GLY A 764 -4.39 53.42 -14.10
CA GLY A 764 -3.63 52.84 -13.01
C GLY A 764 -4.57 52.21 -11.99
N ILE A 765 -4.51 50.90 -11.82
CA ILE A 765 -5.27 50.14 -10.82
C ILE A 765 -4.31 49.72 -9.72
N SER A 766 -4.60 50.09 -8.48
CA SER A 766 -3.74 49.80 -7.33
C SER A 766 -4.50 49.22 -6.13
N TRP A 767 -3.82 48.36 -5.38
CA TRP A 767 -4.34 47.69 -4.19
C TRP A 767 -3.24 47.44 -3.15
N SER A 768 -3.61 47.03 -1.94
CA SER A 768 -2.64 46.80 -0.86
C SER A 768 -1.70 45.63 -1.16
N LEU A 769 -0.40 45.83 -0.93
CA LEU A 769 0.64 44.78 -1.03
C LEU A 769 0.49 43.67 0.02
N THR A 770 -0.28 43.93 1.09
CA THR A 770 -0.61 42.90 2.09
C THR A 770 -1.50 41.78 1.54
N MET A 771 -1.96 41.90 0.29
CA MET A 771 -2.70 40.87 -0.43
C MET A 771 -1.81 40.27 -1.53
N GLY A 772 -0.96 39.32 -1.15
CA GLY A 772 -0.05 38.66 -2.09
C GLY A 772 -0.74 37.80 -3.16
N ASP A 773 -2.00 37.39 -2.90
CA ASP A 773 -2.67 36.29 -3.60
C ASP A 773 -3.91 36.79 -4.34
N VAL A 774 -3.75 37.80 -5.18
CA VAL A 774 -4.86 38.36 -5.96
C VAL A 774 -4.49 38.52 -7.43
N LEU A 775 -5.41 38.15 -8.31
CA LEU A 775 -5.38 38.48 -9.73
C LEU A 775 -6.24 39.71 -10.00
N LEU A 776 -5.70 40.59 -10.83
CA LEU A 776 -6.50 41.60 -11.50
C LEU A 776 -7.14 40.99 -12.75
N GLU A 777 -8.46 40.94 -12.76
CA GLU A 777 -9.25 40.52 -13.90
C GLU A 777 -10.01 41.71 -14.48
N GLN A 778 -10.31 41.63 -15.78
CA GLN A 778 -11.01 42.64 -16.54
C GLN A 778 -12.19 42.01 -17.32
N SER A 779 -13.25 42.78 -17.52
CA SER A 779 -14.39 42.42 -18.36
C SER A 779 -14.99 43.64 -19.06
N SER A 780 -15.57 43.44 -20.24
CA SER A 780 -16.31 44.50 -20.97
C SER A 780 -17.75 44.67 -20.47
N SER A 781 -18.23 43.79 -19.57
CA SER A 781 -19.57 43.86 -18.97
C SER A 781 -19.53 43.59 -17.46
N LEU A 782 -20.62 43.93 -16.78
CA LEU A 782 -20.83 43.68 -15.36
C LEU A 782 -22.12 42.86 -15.18
N GLY A 783 -22.08 41.83 -14.34
CA GLY A 783 -23.24 40.95 -14.08
C GLY A 783 -22.86 39.49 -13.91
N ALA A 784 -23.85 38.62 -13.73
CA ALA A 784 -23.64 37.17 -13.57
C ALA A 784 -23.03 36.52 -14.82
N ASP A 785 -23.34 37.06 -16.01
CA ASP A 785 -22.85 36.57 -17.30
C ASP A 785 -21.55 37.26 -17.77
N ALA A 786 -20.92 38.07 -16.90
CA ALA A 786 -19.69 38.77 -17.26
C ALA A 786 -18.53 37.78 -17.44
N HIS A 787 -17.92 37.80 -18.63
CA HIS A 787 -16.73 37.02 -18.91
C HIS A 787 -15.50 37.78 -18.42
N TRP A 788 -14.89 37.29 -17.33
CA TRP A 788 -13.69 37.88 -16.74
C TRP A 788 -12.43 37.20 -17.28
N VAL A 789 -11.46 38.00 -17.70
CA VAL A 789 -10.14 37.54 -18.16
C VAL A 789 -9.03 38.26 -17.39
N VAL A 790 -7.85 37.66 -17.27
CA VAL A 790 -6.72 38.28 -16.58
C VAL A 790 -6.29 39.56 -17.31
N ALA A 791 -6.02 40.63 -16.55
CA ALA A 791 -5.47 41.87 -17.11
C ALA A 791 -3.98 41.67 -17.46
N THR A 792 -3.58 42.06 -18.67
CA THR A 792 -2.35 41.60 -19.34
C THR A 792 -1.07 42.37 -18.99
N ASN A 793 -1.03 43.15 -17.91
CA ASN A 793 0.14 43.96 -17.56
C ASN A 793 0.74 43.52 -16.23
N ALA A 794 2.08 43.51 -16.16
CA ALA A 794 2.79 43.10 -14.96
C ALA A 794 2.55 44.10 -13.82
N PRO A 795 2.06 43.66 -12.65
CA PRO A 795 1.95 44.51 -11.48
C PRO A 795 3.33 44.96 -10.99
N VAL A 796 3.43 46.22 -10.59
CA VAL A 796 4.60 46.82 -9.93
C VAL A 796 4.27 47.02 -8.45
N SER A 797 5.17 46.58 -7.57
CA SER A 797 5.02 46.74 -6.11
C SER A 797 5.87 47.91 -5.62
N ALA A 798 5.25 48.93 -5.04
CA ALA A 798 5.92 50.09 -4.45
C ALA A 798 5.05 50.71 -3.33
N ASP A 799 5.68 51.26 -2.29
CA ASP A 799 5.01 51.99 -1.20
C ASP A 799 3.85 51.23 -0.52
N GLY A 800 4.01 49.91 -0.34
CA GLY A 800 2.99 49.06 0.27
C GLY A 800 1.75 48.85 -0.61
N LYS A 801 1.82 49.18 -1.90
CA LYS A 801 0.78 48.92 -2.90
C LYS A 801 1.31 48.13 -4.08
N VAL A 802 0.42 47.38 -4.70
CA VAL A 802 0.63 46.77 -6.01
C VAL A 802 -0.18 47.58 -7.02
N SER A 803 0.43 47.96 -8.13
CA SER A 803 -0.21 48.79 -9.17
C SER A 803 0.00 48.21 -10.56
N VAL A 804 -1.02 48.27 -11.41
CA VAL A 804 -0.98 47.90 -12.82
C VAL A 804 -1.47 49.09 -13.63
N SER A 805 -0.69 49.53 -14.61
CA SER A 805 -1.15 50.52 -15.60
C SER A 805 -1.69 49.79 -16.83
N LEU A 806 -2.96 50.00 -17.16
CA LEU A 806 -3.67 49.37 -18.28
C LEU A 806 -4.13 50.43 -19.28
N PRO A 807 -4.23 50.13 -20.59
CA PRO A 807 -4.79 51.08 -21.56
C PRO A 807 -6.24 51.43 -21.22
N SER A 808 -6.65 52.70 -21.36
CA SER A 808 -8.07 53.08 -21.20
C SER A 808 -8.84 52.76 -22.49
N VAL A 809 -9.53 51.62 -22.54
CA VAL A 809 -10.30 51.18 -23.72
C VAL A 809 -11.79 51.05 -23.36
N GLY A 810 -12.61 52.00 -23.82
CA GLY A 810 -14.08 51.93 -23.67
C GLY A 810 -14.57 51.76 -22.23
N SER A 811 -15.71 51.07 -22.06
CA SER A 811 -16.23 50.67 -20.74
C SER A 811 -15.62 49.34 -20.33
N GLN A 812 -14.64 49.39 -19.43
CA GLN A 812 -13.97 48.21 -18.88
C GLN A 812 -14.19 48.15 -17.37
N PHE A 813 -14.55 46.96 -16.88
CA PHE A 813 -14.69 46.66 -15.47
C PHE A 813 -13.50 45.85 -14.99
N TYR A 814 -13.10 46.08 -13.75
CA TYR A 814 -11.97 45.39 -13.14
C TYR A 814 -12.36 44.83 -11.78
N ARG A 815 -11.82 43.66 -11.44
CA ARG A 815 -11.96 43.08 -10.11
C ARG A 815 -10.65 42.47 -9.65
N LEU A 816 -10.46 42.46 -8.34
CA LEU A 816 -9.47 41.59 -7.73
C LEU A 816 -10.15 40.28 -7.36
N ARG A 817 -9.62 39.17 -7.87
CA ARG A 817 -10.01 37.83 -7.45
C ARG A 817 -8.91 37.26 -6.58
N LYS A 818 -9.26 36.74 -5.40
CA LYS A 818 -8.31 35.94 -4.60
C LYS A 818 -7.94 34.68 -5.37
N LEU A 819 -6.65 34.41 -5.41
CA LEU A 819 -6.02 33.29 -6.11
C LEU A 819 -6.23 31.95 -5.43
#